data_AF-A0A846C7C6-F1
#
_entry.id   AF-A0A846C7C6-F1
#
_cell.length_a   1.000
_cell.length_b   1.000
_cell.length_c   1.000
_cell.angle_alpha   90.00
_cell.angle_beta   90.00
_cell.angle_gamma   90.00
#
_symmetry.space_group_name_H-M   'P 1'
#
loop_
_entity.id
_entity.type
_entity.pdbx_description
1 polymer ?
#
loop_
_entity_poly.entity_id
_entity_poly.type
_entity_poly.pdbx_seq_one_letter_code
_entity_poly.pdbx_strand_id
1 'polypeptide(L)'
;TPGTLTSTSDGNAGEIDITTSGDIMTGDIQAVSNRGNGGAIALNSTQGKIDTTPGTLTSASDSGNAGIVDITGNSDITTGDIQAVSSTGNGGAIALNSTQGKIDTTPGVLTSASDNGDAGIIDITTSGNITTGNIQAVSNRGDGGAIALTSEQGKIDTTSGIITSASDSGDAGIVDITGNSDITTGDIQAVSNRGNGGAIALLSNQGTIDTTSGTIASASNSGDAGDINLIGNRDITIKDILAVSNSGNGGEITLTSFNGAIETTGGIVNSGSLLQNAGDITFTANDNITLRGIINSKGSVTGGDITLVSSNGAVNGEELLLNSGRLSSSQVELAIDNGFDLPPQIFTPIFGKVGAIAISGRNGINITTALVSTSSGAGTGGAIGFTSSDGAITLEDNFIRSSSDRGIGGELNFHARSVSLTNSAVDVRNFGDAQGSNFNITATEFIELNQRSFVANQSQGLQNGGNLTINTPALRVRGGSIISTSPQQNGNGGILTVNADSVEISGTAPNGVTPSALASITTRRNSTASGGEIRINTNQLTIQDGASVTASTANGGLGGNVLIKADSVIVTGTSENQLFGSSISVDALSNGTAGNLTIEANQLLVQNGGSVSASTFSTGNAGNITINAGEVLVSGTSLDNQIKSGIYAQSYNAGTAGSIDIVTGDLTVQNGARITVNSEPTSEDSGNLINKNNAWINALKEVPEADIDPDFALVRGTGTSDAGDITIDANYIFLNNQGQITAVTSSGEGGNINIDVWDLILMRHNSFISTTAGTAPGGGNGGNITIRAPFIVAVPDENNDITANAFTGNGGRITIFSQAIFGLEFRPRLTPLSDITVSSQFGLDGTVELNTLGIDPSLGFFNLSMEAVEPEVKDICQGNGGQPKVELYDIGRAGIAPTPHDPFDPDFVESESPASEVNALRPVPYRCDG
;
A
#
# COMPACT_ATOMS: atom_id res chain seq x y z
N THR A 1 -5.28 -32.49 -73.91
CA THR A 1 -6.43 -33.37 -74.27
C THR A 1 -6.72 -34.29 -73.09
N PRO A 2 -7.95 -34.80 -72.92
CA PRO A 2 -8.23 -35.82 -71.90
C PRO A 2 -7.55 -37.12 -72.32
N GLY A 3 -6.37 -37.38 -71.74
CA GLY A 3 -5.54 -38.54 -72.00
C GLY A 3 -4.28 -38.47 -71.14
N THR A 4 -3.81 -39.63 -70.67
CA THR A 4 -2.65 -39.73 -69.78
C THR A 4 -1.36 -39.70 -70.60
N LEU A 5 -0.43 -38.80 -70.26
CA LEU A 5 0.94 -38.79 -70.79
C LEU A 5 1.84 -39.57 -69.84
N THR A 6 2.38 -40.72 -70.27
CA THR A 6 3.12 -41.62 -69.39
C THR A 6 4.58 -41.82 -69.80
N SER A 7 5.46 -41.83 -68.80
CA SER A 7 6.86 -42.19 -68.85
C SER A 7 7.13 -43.16 -67.69
N THR A 8 7.03 -44.45 -67.96
CA THR A 8 7.18 -45.51 -66.94
C THR A 8 8.38 -46.38 -67.25
N SER A 9 9.20 -46.72 -66.24
CA SER A 9 10.32 -47.65 -66.47
C SER A 9 10.65 -48.51 -65.24
N ASP A 10 11.26 -49.66 -65.49
CA ASP A 10 11.98 -50.43 -64.46
C ASP A 10 13.37 -49.86 -64.15
N GLY A 11 13.82 -48.81 -64.85
CA GLY A 11 15.08 -48.08 -64.61
C GLY A 11 14.80 -46.67 -64.13
N ASN A 12 15.49 -45.63 -64.65
CA ASN A 12 15.05 -44.25 -64.41
C ASN A 12 13.93 -43.88 -65.37
N ALA A 13 12.82 -43.34 -64.87
CA ALA A 13 11.78 -42.79 -65.72
C ALA A 13 12.30 -41.56 -66.47
N GLY A 14 11.85 -41.38 -67.71
CA GLY A 14 12.24 -40.23 -68.54
C GLY A 14 11.55 -38.95 -68.09
N GLU A 15 12.24 -37.83 -68.27
CA GLU A 15 11.71 -36.48 -68.07
C GLU A 15 10.60 -36.15 -69.08
N ILE A 16 9.59 -35.43 -68.61
CA ILE A 16 8.49 -34.89 -69.42
C ILE A 16 8.57 -33.37 -69.36
N ASP A 17 9.02 -32.74 -70.44
CA ASP A 17 9.10 -31.28 -70.59
C ASP A 17 8.10 -30.80 -71.65
N ILE A 18 7.17 -29.94 -71.24
CA ILE A 18 6.20 -29.27 -72.11
C ILE A 18 6.46 -27.77 -72.05
N THR A 19 7.09 -27.23 -73.09
CA THR A 19 7.36 -25.80 -73.23
C THR A 19 6.57 -25.19 -74.40
N THR A 20 5.83 -24.10 -74.16
CA THR A 20 5.05 -23.38 -75.19
C THR A 20 4.97 -21.87 -74.88
N SER A 21 4.54 -21.09 -75.87
CA SER A 21 4.19 -19.67 -75.66
C SER A 21 2.74 -19.46 -75.27
N GLY A 22 1.83 -20.36 -75.65
CA GLY A 22 0.40 -20.27 -75.35
C GLY A 22 0.01 -20.99 -74.06
N ASP A 23 -1.30 -21.14 -73.85
CA ASP A 23 -1.81 -21.84 -72.66
C ASP A 23 -1.42 -23.33 -72.65
N ILE A 24 -1.12 -23.85 -71.47
CA ILE A 24 -0.94 -25.29 -71.20
C ILE A 24 -2.18 -25.79 -70.47
N MET A 25 -2.89 -26.75 -71.06
CA MET A 25 -3.98 -27.46 -70.39
C MET A 25 -3.76 -28.97 -70.51
N THR A 26 -3.52 -29.63 -69.38
CA THR A 26 -3.14 -31.06 -69.34
C THR A 26 -4.11 -31.86 -68.48
N GLY A 27 -4.38 -33.11 -68.89
CA GLY A 27 -4.93 -34.12 -68.01
C GLY A 27 -3.80 -34.79 -67.22
N ASP A 28 -3.90 -36.11 -67.01
CA ASP A 28 -2.89 -36.84 -66.25
C ASP A 28 -1.50 -36.84 -66.91
N ILE A 29 -0.46 -36.65 -66.11
CA ILE A 29 0.95 -36.85 -66.51
C ILE A 29 1.61 -37.75 -65.47
N GLN A 30 2.25 -38.84 -65.90
CA GLN A 30 2.89 -39.81 -65.00
C GLN A 30 4.33 -40.09 -65.43
N ALA A 31 5.29 -39.82 -64.55
CA ALA A 31 6.71 -40.09 -64.71
C ALA A 31 7.21 -41.01 -63.57
N VAL A 32 6.88 -42.29 -63.67
CA VAL A 32 6.95 -43.26 -62.55
C VAL A 32 8.01 -44.34 -62.77
N SER A 33 8.77 -44.69 -61.73
CA SER A 33 9.77 -45.77 -61.77
C SER A 33 9.60 -46.81 -60.66
N ASN A 34 9.82 -48.09 -60.99
CA ASN A 34 9.85 -49.18 -60.01
C ASN A 34 11.25 -49.41 -59.42
N ARG A 35 12.33 -49.41 -60.24
CA ARG A 35 13.70 -49.75 -59.77
C ARG A 35 14.76 -48.64 -59.88
N GLY A 36 14.36 -47.42 -60.24
CA GLY A 36 15.24 -46.25 -60.35
C GLY A 36 14.53 -44.96 -60.00
N ASN A 37 15.05 -43.81 -60.40
CA ASN A 37 14.46 -42.52 -60.08
C ASN A 37 13.20 -42.23 -60.91
N GLY A 38 12.23 -41.53 -60.32
CA GLY A 38 11.09 -40.92 -61.01
C GLY A 38 11.56 -39.84 -61.99
N GLY A 39 10.77 -39.59 -63.03
CA GLY A 39 11.12 -38.61 -64.06
C GLY A 39 10.67 -37.22 -63.67
N ALA A 40 11.44 -36.18 -64.01
CA ALA A 40 11.01 -34.81 -63.79
C ALA A 40 9.81 -34.46 -64.70
N ILE A 41 8.93 -33.59 -64.23
CA ILE A 41 7.81 -33.04 -64.99
C ILE A 41 7.97 -31.52 -65.02
N ALA A 42 8.25 -30.95 -66.20
CA ALA A 42 8.39 -29.52 -66.39
C ALA A 42 7.28 -28.99 -67.32
N LEU A 43 6.52 -28.00 -66.86
CA LEU A 43 5.50 -27.29 -67.65
C LEU A 43 5.88 -25.81 -67.73
N ASN A 44 6.22 -25.32 -68.92
CA ASN A 44 6.69 -23.94 -69.11
C ASN A 44 5.84 -23.19 -70.15
N SER A 45 5.09 -22.17 -69.71
CA SER A 45 4.36 -21.26 -70.59
C SER A 45 4.91 -19.84 -70.53
N THR A 46 5.48 -19.35 -71.64
CA THR A 46 6.14 -18.03 -71.66
C THR A 46 5.17 -16.85 -71.75
N GLN A 47 3.89 -17.06 -72.09
CA GLN A 47 2.88 -15.98 -72.16
C GLN A 47 1.48 -16.41 -71.67
N GLY A 48 1.17 -17.70 -71.76
CA GLY A 48 -0.16 -18.25 -71.46
C GLY A 48 -0.34 -18.68 -70.00
N LYS A 49 -1.56 -19.15 -69.73
CA LYS A 49 -1.99 -19.76 -68.46
C LYS A 49 -1.59 -21.24 -68.42
N ILE A 50 -1.50 -21.79 -67.21
CA ILE A 50 -1.31 -23.23 -67.01
C ILE A 50 -2.47 -23.75 -66.17
N ASP A 51 -3.21 -24.74 -66.69
CA ASP A 51 -4.32 -25.38 -66.02
C ASP A 51 -4.15 -26.92 -66.03
N THR A 52 -3.92 -27.49 -64.85
CA THR A 52 -3.79 -28.94 -64.67
C THR A 52 -4.96 -29.55 -63.88
N THR A 53 -6.00 -28.76 -63.59
CA THR A 53 -7.21 -29.23 -62.87
C THR A 53 -7.92 -30.42 -63.51
N PRO A 54 -7.85 -30.68 -64.84
CA PRO A 54 -8.47 -31.87 -65.41
C PRO A 54 -7.82 -33.21 -65.07
N GLY A 55 -6.66 -33.26 -64.39
CA GLY A 55 -5.97 -34.51 -64.06
C GLY A 55 -4.92 -34.39 -62.95
N THR A 56 -4.11 -35.44 -62.78
CA THR A 56 -3.03 -35.51 -61.77
C THR A 56 -1.65 -35.51 -62.41
N LEU A 57 -0.71 -34.74 -61.86
CA LEU A 57 0.71 -34.83 -62.21
C LEU A 57 1.42 -35.73 -61.19
N THR A 58 2.02 -36.84 -61.64
CA THR A 58 2.68 -37.82 -60.77
C THR A 58 4.13 -38.04 -61.20
N SER A 59 5.08 -37.65 -60.37
CA SER A 59 6.47 -38.13 -60.43
C SER A 59 6.71 -39.05 -59.24
N ALA A 60 6.99 -40.33 -59.48
CA ALA A 60 7.08 -41.30 -58.39
C ALA A 60 8.19 -42.33 -58.56
N SER A 61 8.68 -42.87 -57.44
CA SER A 61 9.67 -43.94 -57.43
C SER A 61 9.51 -44.90 -56.24
N ASP A 62 9.52 -46.22 -56.50
CA ASP A 62 9.50 -47.20 -55.40
C ASP A 62 10.87 -47.37 -54.72
N SER A 63 11.97 -47.23 -55.47
CA SER A 63 13.33 -47.67 -55.05
C SER A 63 14.43 -46.60 -55.16
N GLY A 64 14.07 -45.43 -55.70
CA GLY A 64 14.96 -44.28 -55.93
C GLY A 64 14.26 -42.98 -55.56
N ASN A 65 14.80 -41.85 -55.99
CA ASN A 65 14.21 -40.54 -55.70
C ASN A 65 13.05 -40.25 -56.66
N ALA A 66 12.00 -39.57 -56.19
CA ALA A 66 11.03 -38.96 -57.09
C ALA A 66 11.65 -37.81 -57.87
N GLY A 67 11.13 -37.55 -59.07
CA GLY A 67 11.55 -36.43 -59.89
C GLY A 67 10.92 -35.11 -59.43
N ILE A 68 11.52 -34.01 -59.85
CA ILE A 68 11.01 -32.65 -59.58
C ILE A 68 9.78 -32.39 -60.46
N VAL A 69 8.77 -31.72 -59.92
CA VAL A 69 7.67 -31.14 -60.68
C VAL A 69 7.82 -29.62 -60.68
N ASP A 70 8.13 -29.04 -61.84
CA ASP A 70 8.34 -27.60 -62.02
C ASP A 70 7.31 -27.04 -63.00
N ILE A 71 6.49 -26.10 -62.53
CA ILE A 71 5.48 -25.41 -63.34
C ILE A 71 5.80 -23.92 -63.34
N THR A 72 6.22 -23.41 -64.49
CA THR A 72 6.57 -22.00 -64.67
C THR A 72 5.68 -21.35 -65.73
N GLY A 73 4.96 -20.29 -65.36
CA GLY A 73 4.04 -19.58 -66.23
C GLY A 73 4.24 -18.06 -66.20
N ASN A 74 3.97 -17.38 -67.31
CA ASN A 74 3.87 -15.92 -67.28
C ASN A 74 2.53 -15.45 -66.69
N SER A 75 1.43 -16.16 -66.99
CA SER A 75 0.07 -15.84 -66.51
C SER A 75 -0.37 -16.81 -65.40
N ASP A 76 -1.66 -16.78 -65.04
CA ASP A 76 -2.27 -17.63 -64.00
C ASP A 76 -1.89 -19.12 -64.11
N ILE A 77 -1.61 -19.73 -62.96
CA ILE A 77 -1.44 -21.17 -62.79
C ILE A 77 -2.58 -21.68 -61.91
N THR A 78 -3.28 -22.73 -62.37
CA THR A 78 -4.28 -23.43 -61.57
C THR A 78 -3.98 -24.93 -61.62
N THR A 79 -3.84 -25.55 -60.46
CA THR A 79 -3.41 -26.96 -60.40
C THR A 79 -4.47 -27.87 -59.81
N GLY A 80 -4.61 -29.06 -60.40
CA GLY A 80 -5.23 -30.22 -59.74
C GLY A 80 -4.23 -30.87 -58.77
N ASP A 81 -4.28 -32.19 -58.66
CA ASP A 81 -3.36 -32.94 -57.80
C ASP A 81 -1.94 -32.99 -58.40
N ILE A 82 -0.93 -32.80 -57.55
CA ILE A 82 0.48 -32.99 -57.88
C ILE A 82 1.12 -33.91 -56.84
N GLN A 83 1.76 -34.98 -57.30
CA GLN A 83 2.36 -36.02 -56.45
C GLN A 83 3.82 -36.24 -56.86
N ALA A 84 4.74 -35.98 -55.94
CA ALA A 84 6.19 -36.15 -56.09
C ALA A 84 6.70 -37.10 -54.98
N VAL A 85 6.45 -38.40 -55.12
CA VAL A 85 6.47 -39.37 -54.00
C VAL A 85 7.48 -40.50 -54.17
N SER A 86 8.17 -40.90 -53.08
CA SER A 86 9.11 -42.02 -53.08
C SER A 86 8.90 -43.01 -51.92
N SER A 87 9.08 -44.31 -52.16
CA SER A 87 9.04 -45.32 -51.09
C SER A 87 10.39 -45.60 -50.43
N THR A 88 11.52 -45.23 -51.02
CA THR A 88 12.84 -45.53 -50.42
C THR A 88 13.88 -44.44 -50.55
N GLY A 89 13.80 -43.63 -51.61
CA GLY A 89 14.60 -42.43 -51.79
C GLY A 89 13.85 -41.19 -51.33
N ASN A 90 14.31 -40.03 -51.75
CA ASN A 90 13.70 -38.75 -51.37
C ASN A 90 12.46 -38.44 -52.23
N GLY A 91 11.49 -37.74 -51.63
CA GLY A 91 10.39 -37.11 -52.33
C GLY A 91 10.90 -36.04 -53.30
N GLY A 92 10.12 -35.75 -54.33
CA GLY A 92 10.50 -34.80 -55.37
C GLY A 92 10.08 -33.38 -54.98
N ALA A 93 10.87 -32.38 -55.34
CA ALA A 93 10.46 -31.00 -55.12
C ALA A 93 9.28 -30.62 -56.03
N ILE A 94 8.40 -29.74 -55.55
CA ILE A 94 7.30 -29.17 -56.33
C ILE A 94 7.50 -27.66 -56.36
N ALA A 95 7.71 -27.08 -57.54
CA ALA A 95 7.88 -25.64 -57.72
C ALA A 95 6.79 -25.09 -58.64
N LEU A 96 6.05 -24.08 -58.17
CA LEU A 96 5.06 -23.35 -58.95
C LEU A 96 5.47 -21.88 -59.04
N ASN A 97 5.74 -21.37 -60.23
CA ASN A 97 6.20 -20.00 -60.45
C ASN A 97 5.35 -19.26 -61.48
N SER A 98 4.58 -18.25 -61.06
CA SER A 98 3.83 -17.37 -61.97
C SER A 98 4.32 -15.94 -61.92
N THR A 99 4.96 -15.47 -62.98
CA THR A 99 5.63 -14.15 -62.97
C THR A 99 4.68 -12.95 -63.01
N GLN A 100 3.46 -13.08 -63.56
CA GLN A 100 2.46 -11.98 -63.61
C GLN A 100 1.05 -12.38 -63.17
N GLY A 101 0.77 -13.68 -63.05
CA GLY A 101 -0.57 -14.20 -62.75
C GLY A 101 -0.82 -14.45 -61.27
N LYS A 102 -1.95 -15.09 -60.96
CA LYS A 102 -2.20 -15.71 -59.66
C LYS A 102 -1.86 -17.21 -59.68
N ILE A 103 -1.66 -17.81 -58.51
CA ILE A 103 -1.58 -19.27 -58.36
C ILE A 103 -2.75 -19.77 -57.51
N ASP A 104 -3.47 -20.76 -58.01
CA ASP A 104 -4.62 -21.37 -57.33
C ASP A 104 -4.48 -22.90 -57.29
N THR A 105 -4.28 -23.45 -56.11
CA THR A 105 -4.15 -24.90 -55.88
C THR A 105 -5.34 -25.48 -55.12
N THR A 106 -6.38 -24.68 -54.86
CA THR A 106 -7.60 -25.12 -54.17
C THR A 106 -8.31 -26.32 -54.82
N PRO A 107 -8.23 -26.57 -56.15
CA PRO A 107 -8.89 -27.73 -56.73
C PRO A 107 -8.26 -29.10 -56.40
N GLY A 108 -7.04 -29.15 -55.84
CA GLY A 108 -6.31 -30.40 -55.60
C GLY A 108 -5.38 -30.37 -54.39
N VAL A 109 -4.52 -31.39 -54.30
CA VAL A 109 -3.51 -31.55 -53.26
C VAL A 109 -2.11 -31.54 -53.86
N LEU A 110 -1.20 -30.77 -53.27
CA LEU A 110 0.22 -30.84 -53.58
C LEU A 110 0.92 -31.75 -52.57
N THR A 111 1.52 -32.85 -53.02
CA THR A 111 2.16 -33.85 -52.15
C THR A 111 3.59 -34.11 -52.60
N SER A 112 4.56 -33.74 -51.76
CA SER A 112 5.90 -34.28 -51.79
C SER A 112 6.08 -35.20 -50.60
N ALA A 113 6.39 -36.48 -50.84
CA ALA A 113 6.44 -37.45 -49.75
C ALA A 113 7.54 -38.50 -49.89
N SER A 114 8.01 -39.00 -48.75
CA SER A 114 8.89 -40.18 -48.72
C SER A 114 8.63 -41.13 -47.55
N ASP A 115 8.71 -42.44 -47.80
CA ASP A 115 8.66 -43.44 -46.72
C ASP A 115 9.99 -43.64 -45.99
N ASN A 116 11.15 -43.52 -46.67
CA ASN A 116 12.47 -43.79 -46.05
C ASN A 116 13.52 -42.70 -46.23
N GLY A 117 13.29 -41.75 -47.13
CA GLY A 117 14.14 -40.58 -47.36
C GLY A 117 13.45 -39.31 -46.92
N ASP A 118 13.97 -38.17 -47.35
CA ASP A 118 13.42 -36.86 -46.99
C ASP A 118 12.29 -36.48 -47.95
N ALA A 119 11.30 -35.73 -47.48
CA ALA A 119 10.33 -35.13 -48.38
C ALA A 119 10.98 -33.97 -49.16
N GLY A 120 10.50 -33.72 -50.37
CA GLY A 120 10.96 -32.60 -51.19
C GLY A 120 10.37 -31.27 -50.73
N ILE A 121 11.03 -30.19 -51.14
CA ILE A 121 10.56 -28.82 -50.89
C ILE A 121 9.34 -28.53 -51.79
N ILE A 122 8.36 -27.82 -51.24
CA ILE A 122 7.25 -27.25 -52.01
C ILE A 122 7.38 -25.73 -52.00
N ASP A 123 7.62 -25.13 -53.16
CA ASP A 123 7.82 -23.69 -53.33
C ASP A 123 6.78 -23.13 -54.30
N ILE A 124 6.00 -22.14 -53.86
CA ILE A 124 5.00 -21.45 -54.66
C ILE A 124 5.33 -19.97 -54.65
N THR A 125 5.72 -19.43 -55.81
CA THR A 125 6.09 -18.03 -55.96
C THR A 125 5.27 -17.37 -57.06
N THR A 126 4.70 -16.19 -56.78
CA THR A 126 3.97 -15.43 -57.79
C THR A 126 3.94 -13.93 -57.50
N SER A 127 3.74 -13.11 -58.53
CA SER A 127 3.45 -11.70 -58.31
C SER A 127 1.99 -11.43 -57.91
N GLY A 128 1.04 -12.25 -58.36
CA GLY A 128 -0.39 -12.11 -58.01
C GLY A 128 -0.75 -12.80 -56.70
N ASN A 129 -2.03 -13.15 -56.54
CA ASN A 129 -2.51 -13.81 -55.32
C ASN A 129 -2.14 -15.29 -55.30
N ILE A 130 -1.97 -15.85 -54.09
CA ILE A 130 -1.89 -17.30 -53.87
C ILE A 130 -3.16 -17.75 -53.13
N THR A 131 -3.87 -18.74 -53.66
CA THR A 131 -4.93 -19.47 -52.95
C THR A 131 -4.58 -20.95 -52.90
N THR A 132 -4.54 -21.56 -51.72
CA THR A 132 -4.11 -22.96 -51.59
C THR A 132 -5.19 -23.88 -51.02
N GLY A 133 -5.25 -25.09 -51.59
CA GLY A 133 -5.88 -26.26 -50.97
C GLY A 133 -4.91 -26.91 -49.98
N ASN A 134 -4.87 -28.25 -49.96
CA ASN A 134 -3.93 -28.98 -49.11
C ASN A 134 -2.52 -29.01 -49.71
N ILE A 135 -1.50 -28.79 -48.88
CA ILE A 135 -0.08 -28.92 -49.24
C ILE A 135 0.58 -29.84 -48.22
N GLN A 136 1.28 -30.87 -48.69
CA GLN A 136 1.86 -31.93 -47.86
C GLN A 136 3.31 -32.20 -48.27
N ALA A 137 4.25 -31.91 -47.37
CA ALA A 137 5.67 -32.21 -47.50
C ALA A 137 6.10 -33.15 -46.35
N VAL A 138 5.83 -34.44 -46.51
CA VAL A 138 5.81 -35.41 -45.38
C VAL A 138 6.81 -36.56 -45.52
N SER A 139 7.44 -36.97 -44.43
CA SER A 139 8.32 -38.16 -44.41
C SER A 139 8.05 -39.12 -43.25
N ASN A 140 8.15 -40.43 -43.49
CA ASN A 140 8.02 -41.44 -42.45
C ASN A 140 9.33 -41.72 -41.70
N ARG A 141 10.50 -41.64 -42.37
CA ARG A 141 11.79 -41.92 -41.72
C ARG A 141 12.89 -40.86 -41.91
N GLY A 142 12.77 -40.01 -42.92
CA GLY A 142 13.65 -38.85 -43.13
C GLY A 142 13.00 -37.58 -42.62
N ASP A 143 13.48 -36.44 -43.09
CA ASP A 143 12.96 -35.14 -42.71
C ASP A 143 11.74 -34.73 -43.54
N GLY A 144 10.83 -33.96 -42.93
CA GLY A 144 9.73 -33.30 -43.62
C GLY A 144 10.28 -32.20 -44.55
N GLY A 145 9.57 -31.93 -45.63
CA GLY A 145 10.02 -30.97 -46.63
C GLY A 145 9.64 -29.53 -46.25
N ALA A 146 10.48 -28.56 -46.60
CA ALA A 146 10.12 -27.15 -46.40
C ALA A 146 8.97 -26.73 -47.34
N ILE A 147 8.12 -25.82 -46.88
CA ILE A 147 7.02 -25.27 -47.66
C ILE A 147 7.17 -23.75 -47.67
N ALA A 148 7.30 -23.16 -48.86
CA ALA A 148 7.44 -21.72 -49.05
C ALA A 148 6.32 -21.18 -49.95
N LEU A 149 5.62 -20.14 -49.50
CA LEU A 149 4.62 -19.40 -50.29
C LEU A 149 5.02 -17.93 -50.37
N THR A 150 5.30 -17.43 -51.57
CA THR A 150 5.72 -16.04 -51.80
C THR A 150 4.81 -15.32 -52.79
N SER A 151 4.09 -14.31 -52.32
CA SER A 151 3.29 -13.40 -53.16
C SER A 151 3.90 -12.00 -53.19
N GLU A 152 4.50 -11.59 -54.31
CA GLU A 152 5.26 -10.34 -54.39
C GLU A 152 4.38 -9.07 -54.37
N GLN A 153 3.13 -9.15 -54.83
CA GLN A 153 2.20 -8.00 -54.86
C GLN A 153 0.80 -8.34 -54.34
N GLY A 154 0.45 -9.62 -54.21
CA GLY A 154 -0.89 -10.08 -53.89
C GLY A 154 -1.09 -10.48 -52.42
N LYS A 155 -2.30 -11.02 -52.17
CA LYS A 155 -2.67 -11.67 -50.92
C LYS A 155 -2.41 -13.18 -50.95
N ILE A 156 -2.27 -13.79 -49.78
CA ILE A 156 -2.17 -15.24 -49.61
C ILE A 156 -3.36 -15.73 -48.79
N ASP A 157 -4.07 -16.75 -49.28
CA ASP A 157 -5.22 -17.34 -48.61
C ASP A 157 -5.10 -18.87 -48.61
N THR A 158 -4.91 -19.46 -47.43
CA THR A 158 -4.74 -20.90 -47.24
C THR A 158 -5.93 -21.54 -46.51
N THR A 159 -7.03 -20.80 -46.34
CA THR A 159 -8.18 -21.21 -45.53
C THR A 159 -8.93 -22.43 -46.08
N SER A 160 -8.73 -22.75 -47.35
CA SER A 160 -9.42 -23.86 -48.03
C SER A 160 -8.76 -25.23 -47.80
N GLY A 161 -7.63 -25.31 -47.09
CA GLY A 161 -6.93 -26.55 -46.82
C GLY A 161 -5.98 -26.49 -45.64
N ILE A 162 -5.13 -27.51 -45.53
CA ILE A 162 -4.11 -27.67 -44.49
C ILE A 162 -2.73 -27.65 -45.15
N ILE A 163 -1.81 -26.87 -44.58
CA ILE A 163 -0.38 -26.90 -44.94
C ILE A 163 0.33 -27.78 -43.93
N THR A 164 0.96 -28.87 -44.38
CA THR A 164 1.61 -29.86 -43.53
C THR A 164 3.04 -30.12 -43.97
N SER A 165 4.01 -29.72 -43.15
CA SER A 165 5.35 -30.29 -43.16
C SER A 165 5.50 -31.21 -41.96
N ALA A 166 5.77 -32.50 -42.18
CA ALA A 166 5.78 -33.45 -41.08
C ALA A 166 6.81 -34.56 -41.23
N SER A 167 7.29 -35.05 -40.08
CA SER A 167 8.12 -36.25 -40.04
C SER A 167 7.80 -37.19 -38.86
N ASP A 168 7.78 -38.49 -39.13
CA ASP A 168 7.64 -39.50 -38.08
C ASP A 168 8.95 -39.77 -37.31
N SER A 169 10.12 -39.63 -37.94
CA SER A 169 11.39 -39.87 -37.24
C SER A 169 12.52 -38.87 -37.44
N GLY A 170 12.45 -38.04 -38.47
CA GLY A 170 13.31 -36.90 -38.69
C GLY A 170 12.67 -35.60 -38.19
N ASP A 171 13.23 -34.48 -38.61
CA ASP A 171 12.73 -33.14 -38.27
C ASP A 171 11.61 -32.73 -39.24
N ALA A 172 10.67 -31.91 -38.79
CA ALA A 172 9.73 -31.27 -39.70
C ALA A 172 10.40 -30.10 -40.42
N GLY A 173 9.99 -29.86 -41.66
CA GLY A 173 10.48 -28.75 -42.47
C GLY A 173 9.89 -27.42 -42.04
N ILE A 174 10.58 -26.34 -42.42
CA ILE A 174 10.15 -24.96 -42.18
C ILE A 174 8.93 -24.65 -43.07
N VAL A 175 7.96 -23.92 -42.53
CA VAL A 175 6.87 -23.33 -43.31
C VAL A 175 7.03 -21.82 -43.31
N ASP A 176 7.29 -21.23 -44.49
CA ASP A 176 7.51 -19.80 -44.67
C ASP A 176 6.47 -19.21 -45.64
N ILE A 177 5.68 -18.23 -45.18
CA ILE A 177 4.62 -17.60 -45.96
C ILE A 177 4.87 -16.09 -45.96
N THR A 178 5.26 -15.57 -47.12
CA THR A 178 5.57 -14.15 -47.32
C THR A 178 4.63 -13.54 -48.36
N GLY A 179 3.78 -12.62 -47.93
CA GLY A 179 2.83 -11.89 -48.77
C GLY A 179 3.07 -10.39 -48.75
N ASN A 180 2.91 -9.72 -49.88
CA ASN A 180 2.95 -8.25 -49.88
C ASN A 180 1.68 -7.63 -49.29
N SER A 181 0.51 -8.24 -49.55
CA SER A 181 -0.79 -7.85 -48.98
C SER A 181 -1.20 -8.80 -47.83
N ASP A 182 -2.48 -8.80 -47.47
CA ASP A 182 -3.06 -9.62 -46.40
C ASP A 182 -2.73 -11.12 -46.55
N ILE A 183 -2.50 -11.77 -45.41
CA ILE A 183 -2.35 -13.22 -45.28
C ILE A 183 -3.50 -13.74 -44.44
N THR A 184 -4.25 -14.71 -44.96
CA THR A 184 -5.30 -15.42 -44.20
C THR A 184 -5.00 -16.90 -44.23
N THR A 185 -4.95 -17.56 -43.07
CA THR A 185 -4.55 -18.97 -42.98
C THR A 185 -5.59 -19.85 -42.31
N GLY A 186 -5.74 -21.06 -42.86
CA GLY A 186 -6.35 -22.20 -42.18
C GLY A 186 -5.34 -22.87 -41.23
N ASP A 187 -5.33 -24.20 -41.22
CA ASP A 187 -4.38 -24.97 -40.40
C ASP A 187 -2.98 -25.01 -41.04
N ILE A 188 -1.95 -24.77 -40.23
CA ILE A 188 -0.54 -24.94 -40.60
C ILE A 188 0.11 -25.86 -39.58
N GLN A 189 0.75 -26.94 -40.03
CA GLN A 189 1.35 -27.98 -39.20
C GLN A 189 2.79 -28.23 -39.63
N ALA A 190 3.73 -27.94 -38.74
CA ALA A 190 5.16 -28.23 -38.88
C ALA A 190 5.59 -29.18 -37.75
N VAL A 191 5.22 -30.47 -37.87
CA VAL A 191 5.15 -31.40 -36.72
C VAL A 191 6.07 -32.61 -36.85
N SER A 192 6.74 -33.00 -35.77
CA SER A 192 7.56 -34.21 -35.72
C SER A 192 7.24 -35.15 -34.56
N ASN A 193 7.28 -36.46 -34.82
CA ASN A 193 7.11 -37.47 -33.77
C ASN A 193 8.40 -37.80 -33.01
N ARG A 194 9.57 -37.84 -33.68
CA ARG A 194 10.84 -38.14 -32.99
C ARG A 194 11.95 -37.10 -33.14
N GLY A 195 11.88 -36.27 -34.17
CA GLY A 195 12.77 -35.12 -34.36
C GLY A 195 12.14 -33.83 -33.85
N ASN A 196 12.65 -32.71 -34.33
CA ASN A 196 12.20 -31.37 -33.98
C ASN A 196 11.00 -30.93 -34.82
N GLY A 197 10.14 -30.10 -34.24
CA GLY A 197 9.11 -29.35 -34.98
C GLY A 197 9.76 -28.33 -35.90
N GLY A 198 9.08 -27.99 -37.00
CA GLY A 198 9.59 -27.04 -37.99
C GLY A 198 9.20 -25.61 -37.64
N ALA A 199 10.07 -24.64 -37.89
CA ALA A 199 9.70 -23.24 -37.67
C ALA A 199 8.58 -22.78 -38.62
N ILE A 200 7.72 -21.89 -38.16
CA ILE A 200 6.64 -21.32 -38.97
C ILE A 200 6.78 -19.79 -38.99
N ALA A 201 6.90 -19.22 -40.18
CA ALA A 201 7.00 -17.77 -40.38
C ALA A 201 5.88 -17.27 -41.29
N LEU A 202 5.26 -16.15 -40.89
CA LEU A 202 4.23 -15.44 -41.65
C LEU A 202 4.62 -13.96 -41.72
N LEU A 203 4.85 -13.44 -42.91
CA LEU A 203 5.26 -12.06 -43.14
C LEU A 203 4.32 -11.36 -44.12
N SER A 204 3.50 -10.42 -43.62
CA SER A 204 2.68 -9.52 -44.45
C SER A 204 3.31 -8.13 -44.52
N ASN A 205 3.89 -7.77 -45.67
CA ASN A 205 4.67 -6.54 -45.81
C ASN A 205 3.82 -5.26 -45.75
N GLN A 206 2.56 -5.29 -46.17
CA GLN A 206 1.65 -4.13 -46.19
C GLN A 206 0.27 -4.40 -45.59
N GLY A 207 -0.09 -5.67 -45.37
CA GLY A 207 -1.43 -6.11 -45.00
C GLY A 207 -1.56 -6.61 -43.55
N THR A 208 -2.68 -7.26 -43.29
CA THR A 208 -3.01 -7.94 -42.04
C THR A 208 -2.56 -9.41 -42.06
N ILE A 209 -2.49 -10.03 -40.89
CA ILE A 209 -2.41 -11.50 -40.75
C ILE A 209 -3.65 -11.97 -39.98
N ASP A 210 -4.43 -12.88 -40.55
CA ASP A 210 -5.60 -13.48 -39.93
C ASP A 210 -5.48 -15.01 -39.92
N THR A 211 -5.39 -15.59 -38.72
CA THR A 211 -5.25 -17.04 -38.52
C THR A 211 -6.48 -17.63 -37.83
N THR A 212 -7.59 -16.89 -37.77
CA THR A 212 -8.78 -17.28 -37.00
C THR A 212 -9.49 -18.51 -37.56
N SER A 213 -9.20 -18.86 -38.82
CA SER A 213 -9.80 -20.00 -39.51
C SER A 213 -9.14 -21.35 -39.17
N GLY A 214 -8.03 -21.38 -38.44
CA GLY A 214 -7.33 -22.62 -38.11
C GLY A 214 -6.32 -22.51 -36.96
N THR A 215 -5.52 -23.55 -36.80
CA THR A 215 -4.42 -23.65 -35.82
C THR A 215 -3.07 -23.57 -36.52
N ILE A 216 -2.16 -22.76 -35.97
CA ILE A 216 -0.74 -22.79 -36.36
C ILE A 216 0.02 -23.62 -35.33
N ALA A 217 0.57 -24.76 -35.75
CA ALA A 217 1.21 -25.72 -34.86
C ALA A 217 2.63 -26.07 -35.34
N SER A 218 3.63 -25.69 -34.54
CA SER A 218 4.97 -26.27 -34.58
C SER A 218 5.14 -27.15 -33.35
N ALA A 219 5.17 -28.47 -33.54
CA ALA A 219 5.09 -29.39 -32.40
C ALA A 219 6.06 -30.56 -32.52
N SER A 220 6.53 -31.05 -31.38
CA SER A 220 7.31 -32.28 -31.30
C SER A 220 6.93 -33.18 -30.13
N ASN A 221 6.90 -34.49 -30.38
CA ASN A 221 6.72 -35.48 -29.33
C ASN A 221 8.01 -35.83 -28.58
N SER A 222 9.19 -35.80 -29.23
CA SER A 222 10.45 -36.08 -28.52
C SER A 222 11.63 -35.15 -28.74
N GLY A 223 11.58 -34.29 -29.75
CA GLY A 223 12.52 -33.20 -29.97
C GLY A 223 11.96 -31.86 -29.50
N ASP A 224 12.62 -30.79 -29.88
CA ASP A 224 12.18 -29.42 -29.56
C ASP A 224 11.06 -28.99 -30.51
N ALA A 225 10.17 -28.12 -30.06
CA ALA A 225 9.24 -27.43 -30.96
C ALA A 225 9.98 -26.32 -31.72
N GLY A 226 9.52 -26.02 -32.93
CA GLY A 226 10.03 -24.90 -33.71
C GLY A 226 9.35 -23.59 -33.34
N ASP A 227 10.02 -22.49 -33.63
CA ASP A 227 9.52 -21.14 -33.35
C ASP A 227 8.39 -20.76 -34.31
N ILE A 228 7.47 -19.93 -33.82
CA ILE A 228 6.36 -19.37 -34.62
C ILE A 228 6.47 -17.85 -34.61
N ASN A 229 6.63 -17.25 -35.80
CA ASN A 229 6.82 -15.81 -35.96
C ASN A 229 5.82 -15.21 -36.95
N LEU A 230 4.97 -14.31 -36.49
CA LEU A 230 4.01 -13.57 -37.31
C LEU A 230 4.37 -12.09 -37.32
N ILE A 231 4.66 -11.55 -38.50
CA ILE A 231 5.04 -10.16 -38.72
C ILE A 231 4.05 -9.52 -39.69
N GLY A 232 3.15 -8.69 -39.17
CA GLY A 232 2.16 -7.93 -39.94
C GLY A 232 2.50 -6.45 -39.98
N ASN A 233 2.34 -5.81 -41.13
CA ASN A 233 2.38 -4.35 -41.18
C ASN A 233 1.13 -3.72 -40.53
N ARG A 234 -0.04 -4.35 -40.69
CA ARG A 234 -1.30 -3.99 -40.03
C ARG A 234 -1.65 -5.02 -38.96
N ASP A 235 -2.94 -5.13 -38.63
CA ASP A 235 -3.44 -5.96 -37.55
C ASP A 235 -3.08 -7.44 -37.70
N ILE A 236 -2.84 -8.09 -36.57
CA ILE A 236 -2.69 -9.54 -36.45
C ILE A 236 -3.85 -10.06 -35.61
N THR A 237 -4.68 -10.93 -36.17
CA THR A 237 -5.79 -11.58 -35.47
C THR A 237 -5.57 -13.08 -35.44
N ILE A 238 -5.55 -13.67 -34.25
CA ILE A 238 -5.21 -15.07 -34.05
C ILE A 238 -6.25 -15.81 -33.22
N LYS A 239 -6.37 -17.12 -33.48
CA LYS A 239 -7.13 -18.04 -32.64
C LYS A 239 -6.19 -18.97 -31.87
N ASP A 240 -5.63 -19.98 -32.52
CA ASP A 240 -4.79 -21.00 -31.87
C ASP A 240 -3.36 -20.99 -32.45
N ILE A 241 -2.35 -20.83 -31.58
CA ILE A 241 -0.92 -20.92 -31.91
C ILE A 241 -0.23 -21.86 -30.91
N LEU A 242 0.40 -22.93 -31.41
CA LEU A 242 0.98 -24.00 -30.60
C LEU A 242 2.43 -24.25 -31.00
N ALA A 243 3.40 -23.81 -30.18
CA ALA A 243 4.82 -24.11 -30.29
C ALA A 243 5.24 -25.09 -29.17
N VAL A 244 4.71 -26.32 -29.21
CA VAL A 244 4.66 -27.23 -28.04
C VAL A 244 5.52 -28.48 -28.17
N SER A 245 6.18 -28.90 -27.09
CA SER A 245 6.91 -30.16 -27.04
C SER A 245 6.53 -31.06 -25.86
N ASN A 246 6.53 -32.37 -26.06
CA ASN A 246 6.31 -33.33 -24.97
C ASN A 246 7.61 -33.63 -24.19
N SER A 247 8.73 -33.90 -24.85
CA SER A 247 10.00 -34.21 -24.16
C SER A 247 11.21 -33.34 -24.48
N GLY A 248 11.09 -32.43 -25.45
CA GLY A 248 12.04 -31.35 -25.71
C GLY A 248 11.53 -30.00 -25.22
N ASN A 249 12.21 -28.93 -25.57
CA ASN A 249 11.83 -27.56 -25.24
C ASN A 249 10.64 -27.07 -26.09
N GLY A 250 9.80 -26.19 -25.52
CA GLY A 250 8.83 -25.43 -26.30
C GLY A 250 9.52 -24.39 -27.20
N GLY A 251 8.90 -24.05 -28.32
CA GLY A 251 9.43 -23.07 -29.29
C GLY A 251 8.93 -21.66 -29.00
N GLU A 252 9.67 -20.63 -29.36
CA GLU A 252 9.26 -19.23 -29.11
C GLU A 252 8.07 -18.82 -29.99
N ILE A 253 7.19 -17.98 -29.45
CA ILE A 253 6.06 -17.38 -30.20
C ILE A 253 6.25 -15.87 -30.24
N THR A 254 6.44 -15.30 -31.43
CA THR A 254 6.59 -13.86 -31.61
C THR A 254 5.54 -13.31 -32.57
N LEU A 255 4.79 -12.30 -32.12
CA LEU A 255 3.80 -11.58 -32.92
C LEU A 255 4.20 -10.10 -32.98
N THR A 256 4.39 -9.56 -34.17
CA THR A 256 4.79 -8.15 -34.37
C THR A 256 3.86 -7.46 -35.36
N SER A 257 3.06 -6.50 -34.88
CA SER A 257 2.27 -5.59 -35.71
C SER A 257 2.90 -4.19 -35.73
N PHE A 258 3.44 -3.78 -36.88
CA PHE A 258 4.17 -2.51 -36.98
C PHE A 258 3.29 -1.26 -36.93
N ASN A 259 2.09 -1.30 -37.52
CA ASN A 259 1.18 -0.16 -37.59
C ASN A 259 -0.26 -0.52 -37.19
N GLY A 260 -0.48 -1.69 -36.59
CA GLY A 260 -1.81 -2.17 -36.20
C GLY A 260 -1.87 -2.74 -34.78
N ALA A 261 -2.99 -3.38 -34.51
CA ALA A 261 -3.32 -4.07 -33.27
C ALA A 261 -2.95 -5.57 -33.32
N ILE A 262 -2.90 -6.21 -32.15
CA ILE A 262 -2.88 -7.66 -32.02
C ILE A 262 -4.12 -8.09 -31.24
N GLU A 263 -4.89 -9.04 -31.78
CA GLU A 263 -6.08 -9.57 -31.12
C GLU A 263 -6.07 -11.10 -31.07
N THR A 264 -6.36 -11.67 -29.90
CA THR A 264 -6.68 -13.10 -29.77
C THR A 264 -8.18 -13.29 -29.61
N THR A 265 -8.79 -14.22 -30.36
CA THR A 265 -10.26 -14.37 -30.44
C THR A 265 -10.84 -15.43 -29.48
N GLY A 266 -10.15 -15.76 -28.39
CA GLY A 266 -10.59 -16.74 -27.39
C GLY A 266 -9.93 -18.12 -27.49
N GLY A 267 -8.95 -18.31 -28.38
CA GLY A 267 -8.20 -19.56 -28.53
C GLY A 267 -7.01 -19.69 -27.56
N ILE A 268 -6.08 -20.58 -27.90
CA ILE A 268 -4.92 -20.92 -27.08
C ILE A 268 -3.62 -20.51 -27.77
N VAL A 269 -2.79 -19.72 -27.09
CA VAL A 269 -1.39 -19.44 -27.46
C VAL A 269 -0.48 -20.18 -26.49
N ASN A 270 0.24 -21.21 -26.96
CA ASN A 270 0.97 -22.13 -26.08
C ASN A 270 2.39 -22.42 -26.58
N SER A 271 3.39 -22.06 -25.78
CA SER A 271 4.82 -22.32 -25.97
C SER A 271 5.36 -23.35 -24.96
N GLY A 272 4.47 -24.18 -24.42
CA GLY A 272 4.76 -25.07 -23.30
C GLY A 272 5.58 -26.32 -23.63
N SER A 273 6.15 -26.91 -22.58
CA SER A 273 6.77 -28.24 -22.61
C SER A 273 6.31 -29.12 -21.44
N LEU A 274 5.98 -30.39 -21.70
CA LEU A 274 5.54 -31.32 -20.64
C LEU A 274 6.68 -31.79 -19.74
N LEU A 275 7.92 -31.90 -20.25
CA LEU A 275 9.05 -32.47 -19.51
C LEU A 275 10.30 -31.57 -19.47
N GLN A 276 10.35 -30.47 -20.22
CA GLN A 276 11.52 -29.56 -20.29
C GLN A 276 11.12 -28.08 -20.09
N ASN A 277 11.86 -27.16 -20.70
CA ASN A 277 11.62 -25.72 -20.64
C ASN A 277 10.54 -25.30 -21.65
N ALA A 278 9.75 -24.28 -21.32
CA ALA A 278 8.92 -23.58 -22.29
C ALA A 278 9.72 -22.51 -23.05
N GLY A 279 9.23 -22.08 -24.21
CA GLY A 279 9.75 -20.94 -24.96
C GLY A 279 9.04 -19.63 -24.57
N ASP A 280 9.58 -18.50 -24.98
CA ASP A 280 9.00 -17.19 -24.68
C ASP A 280 7.81 -16.86 -25.59
N ILE A 281 6.90 -16.02 -25.11
CA ILE A 281 5.77 -15.50 -25.89
C ILE A 281 5.86 -13.97 -25.91
N THR A 282 6.05 -13.37 -27.09
CA THR A 282 6.21 -11.92 -27.25
C THR A 282 5.19 -11.33 -28.22
N PHE A 283 4.35 -10.40 -27.76
CA PHE A 283 3.43 -9.64 -28.60
C PHE A 283 3.88 -8.18 -28.62
N THR A 284 4.16 -7.65 -29.81
CA THR A 284 4.55 -6.25 -30.02
C THR A 284 3.59 -5.60 -31.01
N ALA A 285 2.82 -4.62 -30.56
CA ALA A 285 1.88 -3.87 -31.38
C ALA A 285 2.16 -2.37 -31.33
N ASN A 286 1.87 -1.66 -32.42
CA ASN A 286 1.83 -0.22 -32.40
C ASN A 286 0.54 0.29 -31.74
N ASP A 287 -0.60 -0.32 -32.06
CA ASP A 287 -1.91 -0.03 -31.46
C ASP A 287 -2.23 -1.05 -30.34
N ASN A 288 -3.50 -1.27 -30.04
CA ASN A 288 -3.97 -2.12 -28.94
C ASN A 288 -3.49 -3.57 -29.04
N ILE A 289 -3.22 -4.20 -27.90
CA ILE A 289 -3.16 -5.65 -27.74
C ILE A 289 -4.41 -6.07 -26.97
N THR A 290 -5.28 -6.85 -27.59
CA THR A 290 -6.52 -7.36 -26.97
C THR A 290 -6.44 -8.87 -26.82
N LEU A 291 -6.53 -9.36 -25.59
CA LEU A 291 -6.37 -10.76 -25.25
C LEU A 291 -7.67 -11.38 -24.77
N ARG A 292 -8.16 -12.35 -25.53
CA ARG A 292 -9.23 -13.30 -25.17
C ARG A 292 -8.68 -14.72 -25.24
N GLY A 293 -8.95 -15.55 -24.22
CA GLY A 293 -8.48 -16.94 -24.17
C GLY A 293 -7.17 -17.13 -23.38
N ILE A 294 -6.47 -18.25 -23.61
CA ILE A 294 -5.36 -18.71 -22.76
C ILE A 294 -4.01 -18.44 -23.43
N ILE A 295 -3.09 -17.77 -22.71
CA ILE A 295 -1.68 -17.64 -23.10
C ILE A 295 -0.82 -18.42 -22.11
N ASN A 296 -0.04 -19.40 -22.59
CA ASN A 296 0.66 -20.35 -21.75
C ASN A 296 2.11 -20.58 -22.20
N SER A 297 3.07 -20.21 -21.34
CA SER A 297 4.49 -20.54 -21.50
C SER A 297 4.99 -21.39 -20.31
N LYS A 298 4.39 -22.58 -20.16
CA LYS A 298 4.68 -23.47 -19.03
C LYS A 298 5.61 -24.62 -19.42
N GLY A 299 6.76 -24.69 -18.77
CA GLY A 299 7.67 -25.83 -18.80
C GLY A 299 7.69 -26.57 -17.45
N SER A 300 7.99 -27.87 -17.47
CA SER A 300 8.19 -28.69 -16.26
C SER A 300 9.51 -28.37 -15.55
N VAL A 301 10.52 -27.89 -16.30
CA VAL A 301 11.82 -27.47 -15.78
C VAL A 301 11.85 -25.95 -15.53
N THR A 302 11.63 -25.14 -16.57
CA THR A 302 11.56 -23.66 -16.51
C THR A 302 10.42 -23.15 -17.39
N GLY A 303 9.64 -22.19 -16.92
CA GLY A 303 8.65 -21.47 -17.75
C GLY A 303 9.32 -20.33 -18.54
N GLY A 304 8.77 -19.96 -19.69
CA GLY A 304 9.24 -18.82 -20.47
C GLY A 304 8.57 -17.51 -20.05
N ASP A 305 9.08 -16.41 -20.56
CA ASP A 305 8.55 -15.06 -20.32
C ASP A 305 7.40 -14.74 -21.29
N ILE A 306 6.33 -14.16 -20.77
CA ILE A 306 5.25 -13.57 -21.59
C ILE A 306 5.47 -12.06 -21.64
N THR A 307 5.80 -11.51 -22.80
CA THR A 307 6.06 -10.09 -23.02
C THR A 307 4.99 -9.46 -23.91
N LEU A 308 4.25 -8.47 -23.40
CA LEU A 308 3.26 -7.73 -24.19
C LEU A 308 3.66 -6.25 -24.24
N VAL A 309 3.88 -5.72 -25.45
CA VAL A 309 4.32 -4.34 -25.68
C VAL A 309 3.39 -3.65 -26.67
N SER A 310 2.59 -2.70 -26.20
CA SER A 310 1.83 -1.79 -27.06
C SER A 310 2.46 -0.40 -27.02
N SER A 311 2.89 0.11 -28.18
CA SER A 311 3.66 1.36 -28.25
C SER A 311 2.80 2.61 -28.09
N ASN A 312 1.61 2.62 -28.70
CA ASN A 312 0.68 3.75 -28.70
C ASN A 312 -0.77 3.37 -28.33
N GLY A 313 -1.09 2.08 -28.19
CA GLY A 313 -2.40 1.58 -27.76
C GLY A 313 -2.40 1.07 -26.31
N ALA A 314 -3.48 0.40 -25.94
CA ALA A 314 -3.69 -0.24 -24.65
C ALA A 314 -3.37 -1.75 -24.69
N VAL A 315 -3.12 -2.37 -23.53
CA VAL A 315 -3.17 -3.83 -23.36
C VAL A 315 -4.45 -4.16 -22.59
N ASN A 316 -5.38 -4.84 -23.26
CA ASN A 316 -6.69 -5.22 -22.76
C ASN A 316 -6.75 -6.74 -22.57
N GLY A 317 -7.17 -7.23 -21.41
CA GLY A 317 -7.34 -8.68 -21.17
C GLY A 317 -8.67 -9.00 -20.49
N GLU A 318 -9.42 -9.96 -21.05
CA GLU A 318 -10.70 -10.45 -20.49
C GLU A 318 -10.55 -11.76 -19.66
N GLU A 319 -9.53 -12.59 -19.92
CA GLU A 319 -9.29 -13.89 -19.24
C GLU A 319 -7.79 -14.27 -19.19
N LEU A 320 -6.93 -13.38 -18.68
CA LEU A 320 -5.48 -13.58 -18.77
C LEU A 320 -4.89 -14.28 -17.52
N LEU A 321 -4.37 -15.49 -17.67
CA LEU A 321 -3.55 -16.18 -16.66
C LEU A 321 -2.05 -16.00 -16.97
N LEU A 322 -1.34 -15.20 -16.17
CA LEU A 322 0.12 -15.06 -16.28
C LEU A 322 0.81 -15.84 -15.17
N ASN A 323 1.72 -16.76 -15.55
CA ASN A 323 2.55 -17.51 -14.62
C ASN A 323 3.95 -16.87 -14.44
N SER A 324 4.36 -15.99 -15.37
CA SER A 324 5.56 -15.14 -15.43
C SER A 324 5.42 -14.14 -16.60
N GLY A 325 6.02 -12.93 -16.55
CA GLY A 325 6.04 -12.04 -17.73
C GLY A 325 6.15 -10.52 -17.49
N ARG A 326 6.38 -9.76 -18.58
CA ARG A 326 6.47 -8.29 -18.61
C ARG A 326 5.37 -7.70 -19.51
N LEU A 327 4.49 -6.90 -18.93
CA LEU A 327 3.46 -6.11 -19.62
C LEU A 327 3.89 -4.63 -19.69
N SER A 328 3.86 -4.01 -20.86
CA SER A 328 4.19 -2.59 -21.05
C SER A 328 3.30 -1.96 -22.11
N SER A 329 2.61 -0.86 -21.78
CA SER A 329 1.66 -0.20 -22.69
C SER A 329 1.54 1.30 -22.43
N SER A 330 0.86 2.03 -23.33
CA SER A 330 0.39 3.39 -23.03
C SER A 330 -0.74 3.40 -22.00
N GLN A 331 -1.55 2.34 -21.89
CA GLN A 331 -2.58 2.14 -20.86
C GLN A 331 -2.78 0.63 -20.68
N VAL A 332 -2.79 0.14 -19.44
CA VAL A 332 -3.04 -1.30 -19.18
C VAL A 332 -4.42 -1.43 -18.54
N GLU A 333 -5.36 -2.11 -19.20
CA GLU A 333 -6.67 -2.46 -18.65
C GLU A 333 -6.79 -3.98 -18.56
N LEU A 334 -6.85 -4.52 -17.35
CA LEU A 334 -7.02 -5.95 -17.11
C LEU A 334 -8.35 -6.15 -16.38
N ALA A 335 -9.36 -6.66 -17.09
CA ALA A 335 -10.66 -6.96 -16.50
C ALA A 335 -10.92 -8.46 -16.63
N ILE A 336 -10.69 -9.24 -15.57
CA ILE A 336 -10.91 -10.70 -15.64
C ILE A 336 -12.38 -10.97 -15.33
N ASP A 337 -13.23 -11.20 -16.33
CA ASP A 337 -14.66 -11.45 -16.09
C ASP A 337 -14.86 -12.86 -15.48
N ASN A 338 -15.48 -12.86 -14.30
CA ASN A 338 -16.03 -13.97 -13.51
C ASN A 338 -15.84 -15.40 -14.07
N GLY A 339 -14.88 -16.16 -13.54
CA GLY A 339 -14.92 -17.62 -13.73
C GLY A 339 -13.66 -18.42 -13.51
N PHE A 340 -12.93 -18.25 -12.41
CA PHE A 340 -12.05 -19.32 -11.96
C PHE A 340 -12.07 -19.48 -10.45
N ASP A 341 -12.98 -20.35 -10.01
CA ASP A 341 -12.86 -21.08 -8.75
C ASP A 341 -11.66 -22.05 -8.90
N LEU A 342 -10.42 -21.54 -8.83
CA LEU A 342 -9.25 -22.39 -8.72
C LEU A 342 -9.03 -22.74 -7.25
N PRO A 343 -9.02 -24.05 -6.91
CA PRO A 343 -8.67 -24.48 -5.56
C PRO A 343 -7.27 -23.98 -5.19
N PRO A 344 -6.98 -23.84 -3.88
CA PRO A 344 -5.73 -23.28 -3.39
C PRO A 344 -4.56 -24.24 -3.60
N GLN A 345 -4.13 -24.54 -4.83
CA GLN A 345 -2.91 -25.31 -5.14
C GLN A 345 -2.46 -25.05 -6.60
N ILE A 346 -1.74 -23.95 -6.87
CA ILE A 346 -0.83 -23.94 -8.02
C ILE A 346 0.52 -24.42 -7.51
N PHE A 347 0.82 -25.70 -7.76
CA PHE A 347 2.11 -26.32 -7.47
C PHE A 347 3.23 -25.58 -8.21
N THR A 348 4.14 -24.99 -7.45
CA THR A 348 5.36 -24.35 -7.94
C THR A 348 6.45 -25.41 -8.17
N PRO A 349 7.42 -25.16 -9.06
CA PRO A 349 8.59 -26.02 -9.16
C PRO A 349 9.31 -26.07 -7.81
N ILE A 350 9.59 -27.29 -7.34
CA ILE A 350 10.12 -27.59 -6.00
C ILE A 350 11.52 -26.94 -5.78
N PHE A 351 12.20 -26.53 -6.86
CA PHE A 351 13.47 -25.80 -6.84
C PHE A 351 13.56 -24.80 -8.02
N GLY A 352 13.42 -23.49 -7.78
CA GLY A 352 13.66 -22.45 -8.80
C GLY A 352 13.20 -21.04 -8.37
N LYS A 353 13.87 -19.98 -8.87
CA LYS A 353 13.38 -18.59 -8.81
C LYS A 353 12.25 -18.42 -9.82
N VAL A 354 11.15 -17.79 -9.43
CA VAL A 354 10.06 -17.46 -10.38
C VAL A 354 10.35 -16.13 -11.05
N GLY A 355 10.03 -16.03 -12.35
CA GLY A 355 10.15 -14.80 -13.11
C GLY A 355 9.38 -13.63 -12.47
N ALA A 356 9.89 -12.42 -12.64
CA ALA A 356 9.21 -11.22 -12.14
C ALA A 356 7.96 -10.93 -13.00
N ILE A 357 6.96 -10.29 -12.40
CA ILE A 357 5.83 -9.68 -13.11
C ILE A 357 6.05 -8.18 -13.12
N ALA A 358 6.17 -7.56 -14.29
CA ALA A 358 6.28 -6.10 -14.41
C ALA A 358 5.16 -5.58 -15.29
N ILE A 359 4.31 -4.70 -14.75
CA ILE A 359 3.20 -4.06 -15.46
C ILE A 359 3.46 -2.56 -15.53
N SER A 360 3.59 -2.03 -16.75
CA SER A 360 3.87 -0.63 -16.99
C SER A 360 2.81 0.01 -17.90
N GLY A 361 2.26 1.16 -17.50
CA GLY A 361 1.22 1.88 -18.24
C GLY A 361 1.44 3.39 -18.22
N ARG A 362 1.68 4.05 -19.35
CA ARG A 362 1.96 5.51 -19.38
C ARG A 362 0.83 6.35 -18.75
N ASN A 363 -0.41 6.12 -19.18
CA ASN A 363 -1.62 6.88 -18.86
C ASN A 363 -2.45 6.27 -17.73
N GLY A 364 -2.10 5.08 -17.25
CA GLY A 364 -2.76 4.42 -16.13
C GLY A 364 -2.69 2.89 -16.22
N ILE A 365 -3.00 2.26 -15.10
CA ILE A 365 -3.17 0.82 -14.96
C ILE A 365 -4.49 0.60 -14.21
N ASN A 366 -5.47 -0.01 -14.86
CA ASN A 366 -6.74 -0.36 -14.24
C ASN A 366 -6.85 -1.89 -14.21
N ILE A 367 -7.04 -2.46 -13.03
CA ILE A 367 -7.17 -3.90 -12.85
C ILE A 367 -8.44 -4.16 -12.06
N THR A 368 -9.31 -5.02 -12.59
CA THR A 368 -10.52 -5.47 -11.91
C THR A 368 -10.55 -6.99 -11.84
N THR A 369 -10.98 -7.53 -10.70
CA THR A 369 -11.26 -8.96 -10.49
C THR A 369 -10.11 -9.91 -10.82
N ALA A 370 -8.85 -9.46 -10.67
CA ALA A 370 -7.67 -10.22 -11.06
C ALA A 370 -6.93 -10.91 -9.90
N LEU A 371 -6.35 -12.07 -10.22
CA LEU A 371 -5.32 -12.74 -9.43
C LEU A 371 -3.95 -12.52 -10.08
N VAL A 372 -3.09 -11.71 -9.46
CA VAL A 372 -1.70 -11.51 -9.91
C VAL A 372 -0.77 -12.13 -8.87
N SER A 373 -0.09 -13.22 -9.19
CA SER A 373 0.75 -13.87 -8.19
C SER A 373 2.04 -14.47 -8.72
N THR A 374 3.08 -14.38 -7.91
CA THR A 374 4.33 -15.14 -8.08
C THR A 374 4.52 -16.03 -6.86
N SER A 375 4.80 -17.31 -7.05
CA SER A 375 5.09 -18.26 -5.96
C SER A 375 6.27 -19.15 -6.31
N SER A 376 7.29 -19.22 -5.46
CA SER A 376 8.41 -20.18 -5.59
C SER A 376 8.34 -21.28 -4.53
N GLY A 377 8.98 -22.43 -4.77
CA GLY A 377 9.16 -23.46 -3.74
C GLY A 377 10.15 -23.00 -2.64
N ALA A 378 11.39 -23.50 -2.67
CA ALA A 378 12.43 -23.11 -1.71
C ALA A 378 13.24 -21.84 -2.08
N GLY A 379 12.98 -21.23 -3.24
CA GLY A 379 13.67 -20.03 -3.74
C GLY A 379 12.99 -18.70 -3.37
N THR A 380 13.52 -17.58 -3.86
CA THR A 380 12.86 -16.27 -3.76
C THR A 380 11.69 -16.16 -4.75
N GLY A 381 10.54 -15.66 -4.31
CA GLY A 381 9.41 -15.34 -5.18
C GLY A 381 9.81 -14.26 -6.21
N GLY A 382 9.14 -14.25 -7.36
CA GLY A 382 9.32 -13.22 -8.38
C GLY A 382 8.90 -11.85 -7.85
N ALA A 383 9.62 -10.79 -8.22
CA ALA A 383 9.19 -9.43 -7.91
C ALA A 383 7.91 -9.10 -8.70
N ILE A 384 7.00 -8.32 -8.12
CA ILE A 384 5.82 -7.80 -8.82
C ILE A 384 5.89 -6.27 -8.80
N GLY A 385 5.91 -5.64 -9.97
CA GLY A 385 6.03 -4.20 -10.11
C GLY A 385 4.91 -3.61 -10.96
N PHE A 386 4.26 -2.56 -10.45
CA PHE A 386 3.30 -1.75 -11.21
C PHE A 386 3.86 -0.33 -11.34
N THR A 387 4.02 0.14 -12.58
CA THR A 387 4.58 1.47 -12.85
C THR A 387 3.69 2.23 -13.82
N SER A 388 3.11 3.34 -13.39
CA SER A 388 2.46 4.31 -14.26
C SER A 388 3.22 5.63 -14.24
N SER A 389 3.69 6.11 -15.41
CA SER A 389 4.50 7.33 -15.46
C SER A 389 3.69 8.59 -15.21
N ASP A 390 2.47 8.65 -15.76
CA ASP A 390 1.61 9.84 -15.73
C ASP A 390 0.18 9.55 -15.25
N GLY A 391 -0.16 8.26 -15.08
CA GLY A 391 -1.48 7.77 -14.77
C GLY A 391 -1.71 7.28 -13.34
N ALA A 392 -2.95 6.90 -13.06
CA ALA A 392 -3.34 6.25 -11.82
C ALA A 392 -3.17 4.74 -11.91
N ILE A 393 -2.90 4.08 -10.78
CA ILE A 393 -3.11 2.64 -10.61
C ILE A 393 -4.42 2.46 -9.84
N THR A 394 -5.41 1.81 -10.45
CA THR A 394 -6.69 1.47 -9.80
C THR A 394 -6.85 -0.05 -9.71
N LEU A 395 -7.15 -0.52 -8.51
CA LEU A 395 -7.37 -1.93 -8.19
C LEU A 395 -8.75 -2.09 -7.55
N GLU A 396 -9.65 -2.81 -8.22
CA GLU A 396 -10.98 -3.19 -7.72
C GLU A 396 -11.12 -4.72 -7.65
N ASP A 397 -11.50 -5.26 -6.49
CA ASP A 397 -11.73 -6.70 -6.27
C ASP A 397 -10.52 -7.61 -6.62
N ASN A 398 -9.30 -7.12 -6.40
CA ASN A 398 -8.09 -7.84 -6.79
C ASN A 398 -7.42 -8.60 -5.66
N PHE A 399 -6.65 -9.60 -6.05
CA PHE A 399 -5.72 -10.30 -5.18
C PHE A 399 -4.32 -10.36 -5.81
N ILE A 400 -3.40 -9.59 -5.24
CA ILE A 400 -2.02 -9.47 -5.71
C ILE A 400 -1.11 -10.06 -4.65
N ARG A 401 -0.31 -11.08 -5.01
CA ARG A 401 0.59 -11.74 -4.06
C ARG A 401 1.96 -12.10 -4.61
N SER A 402 3.00 -11.66 -3.93
CA SER A 402 4.32 -12.29 -4.07
C SER A 402 4.62 -13.22 -2.88
N SER A 403 4.91 -14.49 -3.14
CA SER A 403 5.09 -15.50 -2.10
C SER A 403 6.16 -16.53 -2.43
N SER A 404 6.50 -17.36 -1.44
CA SER A 404 7.37 -18.53 -1.59
C SER A 404 7.03 -19.57 -0.52
N ASP A 405 7.19 -20.86 -0.75
CA ASP A 405 6.82 -21.90 0.24
C ASP A 405 7.83 -22.05 1.39
N ARG A 406 9.14 -21.98 1.08
CA ARG A 406 10.25 -22.09 2.06
C ARG A 406 11.29 -20.96 1.95
N GLY A 407 11.05 -19.96 1.10
CA GLY A 407 11.99 -18.87 0.80
C GLY A 407 11.46 -17.48 1.17
N ILE A 408 11.94 -16.44 0.49
CA ILE A 408 11.47 -15.05 0.67
C ILE A 408 10.48 -14.73 -0.44
N GLY A 409 9.40 -14.00 -0.16
CA GLY A 409 8.59 -13.40 -1.22
C GLY A 409 9.43 -12.45 -2.08
N GLY A 410 9.04 -12.22 -3.33
CA GLY A 410 9.65 -11.17 -4.13
C GLY A 410 9.28 -9.78 -3.63
N GLU A 411 10.02 -8.76 -4.07
CA GLU A 411 9.64 -7.38 -3.79
C GLU A 411 8.33 -7.02 -4.50
N LEU A 412 7.54 -6.16 -3.87
CA LEU A 412 6.29 -5.64 -4.42
C LEU A 412 6.38 -4.12 -4.50
N ASN A 413 6.21 -3.55 -5.69
CA ASN A 413 6.43 -2.13 -5.90
C ASN A 413 5.29 -1.50 -6.71
N PHE A 414 4.79 -0.36 -6.25
CA PHE A 414 3.84 0.49 -6.95
C PHE A 414 4.43 1.88 -7.13
N HIS A 415 4.39 2.41 -8.35
CA HIS A 415 4.81 3.77 -8.67
C HIS A 415 3.79 4.39 -9.63
N ALA A 416 3.11 5.48 -9.24
CA ALA A 416 2.09 6.12 -10.06
C ALA A 416 1.86 7.60 -9.71
N ARG A 417 0.96 8.27 -10.44
CA ARG A 417 0.41 9.56 -10.03
C ARG A 417 -0.48 9.41 -8.80
N SER A 418 -1.41 8.46 -8.85
CA SER A 418 -2.23 8.05 -7.72
C SER A 418 -2.38 6.53 -7.67
N VAL A 419 -2.62 5.98 -6.47
CA VAL A 419 -2.87 4.55 -6.26
C VAL A 419 -4.18 4.40 -5.46
N SER A 420 -5.17 3.68 -6.01
CA SER A 420 -6.44 3.44 -5.33
C SER A 420 -6.77 1.95 -5.28
N LEU A 421 -7.07 1.46 -4.08
CA LEU A 421 -7.46 0.08 -3.81
C LEU A 421 -8.88 0.06 -3.25
N THR A 422 -9.78 -0.69 -3.89
CA THR A 422 -11.14 -0.94 -3.42
C THR A 422 -11.37 -2.44 -3.34
N ASN A 423 -11.76 -2.94 -2.16
CA ASN A 423 -11.97 -4.36 -1.87
C ASN A 423 -10.83 -5.28 -2.38
N SER A 424 -9.58 -4.77 -2.33
CA SER A 424 -8.42 -5.46 -2.92
C SER A 424 -7.43 -5.89 -1.85
N ALA A 425 -6.86 -7.08 -2.01
CA ALA A 425 -5.80 -7.62 -1.15
C ALA A 425 -4.47 -7.64 -1.91
N VAL A 426 -3.46 -7.00 -1.35
CA VAL A 426 -2.13 -6.83 -1.93
C VAL A 426 -1.10 -7.21 -0.87
N ASP A 427 -0.50 -8.40 -0.99
CA ASP A 427 0.37 -8.93 0.06
C ASP A 427 1.67 -9.59 -0.42
N VAL A 428 2.71 -9.46 0.40
CA VAL A 428 3.95 -10.23 0.29
C VAL A 428 3.97 -11.29 1.39
N ARG A 429 4.32 -12.54 1.06
CA ARG A 429 4.44 -13.64 2.04
C ARG A 429 5.83 -14.28 2.02
N ASN A 430 6.55 -14.14 3.13
CA ASN A 430 7.89 -14.68 3.31
C ASN A 430 7.85 -15.92 4.22
N PHE A 431 8.23 -17.11 3.76
CA PHE A 431 8.14 -18.35 4.57
C PHE A 431 9.50 -18.89 5.08
N GLY A 432 10.61 -18.40 4.53
CA GLY A 432 11.97 -18.87 4.78
C GLY A 432 12.71 -18.13 5.91
N ASP A 433 13.93 -18.59 6.19
CA ASP A 433 14.81 -18.11 7.27
C ASP A 433 15.62 -16.85 6.87
N ALA A 434 15.09 -15.98 6.02
CA ALA A 434 15.76 -14.75 5.61
C ALA A 434 14.83 -13.55 5.76
N GLN A 435 15.41 -12.35 5.92
CA GLN A 435 14.68 -11.10 6.13
C GLN A 435 13.65 -10.90 5.01
N GLY A 436 12.40 -10.57 5.37
CA GLY A 436 11.32 -10.37 4.39
C GLY A 436 11.66 -9.28 3.36
N SER A 437 11.21 -9.47 2.12
CA SER A 437 11.41 -8.49 1.03
C SER A 437 10.72 -7.16 1.34
N ASN A 438 11.10 -6.09 0.64
CA ASN A 438 10.45 -4.79 0.81
C ASN A 438 9.17 -4.71 0.00
N PHE A 439 8.18 -3.98 0.53
CA PHE A 439 6.98 -3.57 -0.19
C PHE A 439 6.93 -2.04 -0.20
N ASN A 440 7.07 -1.44 -1.39
CA ASN A 440 7.03 0.01 -1.54
C ASN A 440 5.82 0.47 -2.36
N ILE A 441 5.12 1.50 -1.87
CA ILE A 441 4.05 2.19 -2.61
C ILE A 441 4.42 3.67 -2.68
N THR A 442 4.58 4.19 -3.89
CA THR A 442 4.92 5.59 -4.14
C THR A 442 3.89 6.21 -5.09
N ALA A 443 3.27 7.31 -4.69
CA ALA A 443 2.36 8.07 -5.52
C ALA A 443 2.65 9.58 -5.45
N THR A 444 2.61 10.29 -6.58
CA THR A 444 2.91 11.73 -6.59
C THR A 444 1.74 12.64 -6.20
N GLU A 445 0.52 12.10 -6.06
CA GLU A 445 -0.67 12.84 -5.58
C GLU A 445 -1.27 12.20 -4.33
N PHE A 446 -1.77 10.97 -4.40
CA PHE A 446 -2.40 10.30 -3.26
C PHE A 446 -2.37 8.78 -3.36
N ILE A 447 -2.51 8.13 -2.20
CA ILE A 447 -2.78 6.71 -2.02
C ILE A 447 -4.09 6.57 -1.23
N GLU A 448 -5.05 5.80 -1.74
CA GLU A 448 -6.32 5.54 -1.07
C GLU A 448 -6.63 4.05 -0.98
N LEU A 449 -7.02 3.60 0.21
CA LEU A 449 -7.54 2.26 0.47
C LEU A 449 -8.98 2.36 0.98
N ASN A 450 -9.91 1.65 0.35
CA ASN A 450 -11.31 1.66 0.70
C ASN A 450 -11.92 0.24 0.69
N GLN A 451 -13.09 0.09 1.34
CA GLN A 451 -13.92 -1.12 1.34
C GLN A 451 -13.16 -2.39 1.73
N ARG A 452 -12.56 -2.45 2.93
CA ARG A 452 -11.78 -3.60 3.43
C ARG A 452 -10.56 -3.97 2.59
N SER A 453 -9.94 -3.00 1.92
CA SER A 453 -8.69 -3.25 1.22
C SER A 453 -7.56 -3.59 2.21
N PHE A 454 -6.68 -4.49 1.80
CA PHE A 454 -5.63 -5.03 2.63
C PHE A 454 -4.27 -4.92 1.94
N VAL A 455 -3.35 -4.15 2.51
CA VAL A 455 -1.97 -4.02 2.04
C VAL A 455 -1.06 -4.61 3.10
N ALA A 456 -0.31 -5.67 2.80
CA ALA A 456 0.50 -6.31 3.82
C ALA A 456 1.86 -6.84 3.37
N ASN A 457 2.84 -6.77 4.28
CA ASN A 457 4.10 -7.47 4.15
C ASN A 457 4.27 -8.47 5.30
N GLN A 458 4.01 -9.75 5.01
CA GLN A 458 3.83 -10.79 6.02
C GLN A 458 5.05 -11.72 6.06
N SER A 459 5.49 -12.04 7.28
CA SER A 459 6.42 -13.16 7.53
C SER A 459 5.67 -14.35 8.13
N GLN A 460 5.81 -15.49 7.47
CA GLN A 460 5.35 -16.82 7.85
C GLN A 460 6.51 -17.68 8.40
N GLY A 461 7.73 -17.16 8.42
CA GLY A 461 8.91 -17.83 8.99
C GLY A 461 9.12 -17.50 10.48
N LEU A 462 10.23 -17.99 11.05
CA LEU A 462 10.66 -17.69 12.43
C LEU A 462 11.37 -16.32 12.57
N GLN A 463 11.49 -15.54 11.50
CA GLN A 463 12.24 -14.28 11.45
C GLN A 463 11.37 -13.05 11.13
N ASN A 464 11.94 -11.85 11.31
CA ASN A 464 11.26 -10.55 11.24
C ASN A 464 10.46 -10.32 9.94
N GLY A 465 9.33 -9.62 10.05
CA GLY A 465 8.51 -9.12 8.94
C GLY A 465 9.31 -8.24 7.98
N GLY A 466 8.96 -8.27 6.70
CA GLY A 466 9.51 -7.35 5.71
C GLY A 466 9.04 -5.91 5.98
N ASN A 467 9.79 -4.93 5.49
CA ASN A 467 9.44 -3.52 5.65
C ASN A 467 8.40 -3.09 4.62
N LEU A 468 7.53 -2.15 5.00
CA LEU A 468 6.56 -1.51 4.11
C LEU A 468 6.77 0.00 4.13
N THR A 469 7.00 0.60 2.96
CA THR A 469 7.22 2.04 2.82
C THR A 469 6.16 2.67 1.93
N ILE A 470 5.54 3.74 2.42
CA ILE A 470 4.54 4.54 1.71
C ILE A 470 5.07 5.96 1.55
N ASN A 471 5.13 6.44 0.32
CA ASN A 471 5.51 7.82 0.01
C ASN A 471 4.44 8.46 -0.87
N THR A 472 3.77 9.49 -0.37
CA THR A 472 2.74 10.21 -1.15
C THR A 472 2.35 11.53 -0.51
N PRO A 473 1.89 12.57 -1.23
CA PRO A 473 1.36 13.76 -0.56
C PRO A 473 0.14 13.50 0.34
N ALA A 474 -0.73 12.54 -0.02
CA ALA A 474 -1.91 12.22 0.78
C ALA A 474 -2.16 10.71 0.89
N LEU A 475 -2.20 10.18 2.11
CA LEU A 475 -2.61 8.80 2.39
C LEU A 475 -4.00 8.79 3.03
N ARG A 476 -4.94 8.00 2.47
CA ARG A 476 -6.29 7.78 3.02
C ARG A 476 -6.56 6.30 3.23
N VAL A 477 -6.94 5.92 4.44
CA VAL A 477 -7.27 4.54 4.80
C VAL A 477 -8.68 4.51 5.41
N ARG A 478 -9.66 3.99 4.67
CA ARG A 478 -11.07 4.08 5.01
C ARG A 478 -11.82 2.75 4.87
N GLY A 479 -13.02 2.69 5.43
CA GLY A 479 -13.95 1.58 5.21
C GLY A 479 -13.46 0.23 5.74
N GLY A 480 -12.70 0.23 6.84
CA GLY A 480 -12.12 -0.97 7.44
C GLY A 480 -10.90 -1.53 6.72
N SER A 481 -10.24 -0.70 5.91
CA SER A 481 -9.02 -1.09 5.19
C SER A 481 -7.81 -1.07 6.12
N ILE A 482 -6.84 -1.96 5.87
CA ILE A 482 -5.68 -2.15 6.76
C ILE A 482 -4.38 -2.17 5.97
N ILE A 483 -3.38 -1.45 6.46
CA ILE A 483 -1.99 -1.51 6.01
C ILE A 483 -1.15 -2.16 7.11
N SER A 484 -0.39 -3.21 6.80
CA SER A 484 0.24 -4.01 7.84
C SER A 484 1.60 -4.66 7.52
N THR A 485 2.46 -4.76 8.53
CA THR A 485 3.75 -5.51 8.49
C THR A 485 3.73 -6.75 9.40
N SER A 486 2.53 -7.31 9.65
CA SER A 486 2.29 -8.37 10.62
C SER A 486 2.80 -9.76 10.20
N PRO A 487 3.49 -10.49 11.09
CA PRO A 487 3.86 -11.89 10.90
C PRO A 487 2.67 -12.82 11.19
N GLN A 488 2.50 -13.86 10.39
CA GLN A 488 1.51 -14.93 10.61
C GLN A 488 2.08 -16.11 11.45
N GLN A 489 3.41 -16.19 11.65
CA GLN A 489 4.07 -17.14 12.56
C GLN A 489 4.89 -16.41 13.66
N ASN A 490 5.88 -17.08 14.29
CA ASN A 490 6.65 -16.56 15.43
C ASN A 490 7.74 -15.51 15.08
N GLY A 491 7.73 -14.93 13.87
CA GLY A 491 8.61 -13.82 13.50
C GLY A 491 8.21 -12.50 14.17
N ASN A 492 9.13 -11.56 14.38
CA ASN A 492 8.80 -10.20 14.88
C ASN A 492 8.14 -9.35 13.78
N GLY A 493 7.42 -8.28 14.13
CA GLY A 493 6.86 -7.34 13.14
C GLY A 493 7.94 -6.56 12.36
N GLY A 494 7.67 -6.25 11.09
CA GLY A 494 8.53 -5.40 10.26
C GLY A 494 8.31 -3.90 10.53
N ILE A 495 9.06 -3.04 9.83
CA ILE A 495 8.90 -1.59 9.95
C ILE A 495 7.90 -1.08 8.89
N LEU A 496 6.86 -0.39 9.33
CA LEU A 496 5.96 0.40 8.50
C LEU A 496 6.39 1.87 8.52
N THR A 497 6.79 2.42 7.38
CA THR A 497 7.14 3.85 7.24
C THR A 497 6.16 4.55 6.32
N VAL A 498 5.56 5.64 6.78
CA VAL A 498 4.66 6.50 6.02
C VAL A 498 5.27 7.91 5.96
N ASN A 499 5.52 8.40 4.75
CA ASN A 499 5.94 9.77 4.49
C ASN A 499 4.88 10.44 3.61
N ALA A 500 4.15 11.40 4.18
CA ALA A 500 3.09 12.09 3.45
C ALA A 500 2.77 13.48 3.96
N ASP A 501 2.32 14.43 3.15
CA ASP A 501 1.89 15.75 3.66
C ASP A 501 0.66 15.62 4.56
N SER A 502 -0.25 14.69 4.24
CA SER A 502 -1.44 14.37 5.05
C SER A 502 -1.69 12.86 5.14
N VAL A 503 -2.06 12.40 6.33
CA VAL A 503 -2.47 11.02 6.61
C VAL A 503 -3.83 11.03 7.29
N GLU A 504 -4.81 10.38 6.67
CA GLU A 504 -6.17 10.26 7.19
C GLU A 504 -6.55 8.79 7.32
N ILE A 505 -6.94 8.38 8.53
CA ILE A 505 -7.43 7.03 8.83
C ILE A 505 -8.81 7.18 9.46
N SER A 506 -9.85 6.65 8.82
CA SER A 506 -11.22 6.89 9.25
C SER A 506 -12.12 5.66 9.20
N GLY A 507 -12.96 5.52 10.21
CA GLY A 507 -14.10 4.60 10.20
C GLY A 507 -13.74 3.14 10.43
N THR A 508 -14.78 2.32 10.35
CA THR A 508 -14.70 0.85 10.40
C THR A 508 -15.26 0.25 9.12
N ALA A 509 -15.07 -1.05 8.93
CA ALA A 509 -15.79 -1.81 7.92
C ALA A 509 -17.32 -1.72 8.16
N PRO A 510 -18.16 -1.93 7.13
CA PRO A 510 -19.63 -1.89 7.26
C PRO A 510 -20.25 -2.81 8.33
N ASN A 511 -19.51 -3.78 8.86
CA ASN A 511 -19.96 -4.61 9.98
C ASN A 511 -19.80 -3.93 11.35
N GLY A 512 -19.12 -2.78 11.41
CA GLY A 512 -18.80 -2.05 12.64
C GLY A 512 -17.70 -2.69 13.50
N VAL A 513 -17.06 -3.77 13.05
CA VAL A 513 -16.16 -4.58 13.90
C VAL A 513 -14.68 -4.46 13.49
N THR A 514 -14.40 -4.04 12.26
CA THR A 514 -13.01 -3.97 11.76
C THR A 514 -12.61 -2.51 11.54
N PRO A 515 -11.81 -1.90 12.43
CA PRO A 515 -11.27 -0.56 12.23
C PRO A 515 -10.44 -0.43 10.95
N SER A 516 -10.51 0.73 10.31
CA SER A 516 -9.45 1.14 9.37
C SER A 516 -8.16 1.33 10.16
N ALA A 517 -7.03 0.79 9.68
CA ALA A 517 -5.82 0.80 10.49
C ALA A 517 -4.47 0.83 9.74
N LEU A 518 -3.49 1.47 10.38
CA LEU A 518 -2.07 1.17 10.19
C LEU A 518 -1.64 0.23 11.33
N ALA A 519 -1.20 -0.98 10.98
CA ALA A 519 -1.08 -2.07 11.95
C ALA A 519 0.25 -2.83 11.84
N SER A 520 0.98 -2.90 12.94
CA SER A 520 2.18 -3.73 13.09
C SER A 520 1.99 -4.72 14.25
N ILE A 521 1.03 -5.63 14.09
CA ILE A 521 0.54 -6.53 15.16
C ILE A 521 1.10 -7.95 15.00
N THR A 522 1.34 -8.67 16.10
CA THR A 522 1.59 -10.14 16.07
C THR A 522 0.34 -10.91 16.50
N THR A 523 -0.15 -11.87 15.68
CA THR A 523 -1.52 -12.43 15.84
C THR A 523 -1.60 -13.87 16.36
N ARG A 524 -0.49 -14.63 16.49
CA ARG A 524 -0.54 -16.05 16.90
C ARG A 524 -0.62 -16.26 18.41
N ARG A 525 -1.54 -17.14 18.84
CA ARG A 525 -1.64 -17.67 20.21
C ARG A 525 -0.30 -18.26 20.68
N ASN A 526 0.14 -17.86 21.88
CA ASN A 526 1.41 -18.28 22.53
C ASN A 526 2.70 -17.89 21.79
N SER A 527 2.68 -16.83 20.97
CA SER A 527 3.89 -16.31 20.32
C SER A 527 4.67 -15.37 21.26
N THR A 528 5.99 -15.55 21.34
CA THR A 528 6.92 -14.62 22.02
C THR A 528 7.43 -13.50 21.10
N ALA A 529 6.90 -13.41 19.87
CA ALA A 529 7.35 -12.45 18.87
C ALA A 529 7.00 -11.00 19.25
N SER A 530 7.96 -10.10 19.05
CA SER A 530 7.79 -8.67 19.32
C SER A 530 7.02 -7.98 18.19
N GLY A 531 6.21 -6.97 18.54
CA GLY A 531 5.60 -6.06 17.59
C GLY A 531 6.65 -5.29 16.79
N GLY A 532 6.31 -4.90 15.56
CA GLY A 532 7.20 -4.12 14.70
C GLY A 532 7.15 -2.62 15.03
N GLU A 533 7.68 -1.79 14.15
CA GLU A 533 7.71 -0.33 14.36
C GLU A 533 6.88 0.39 13.31
N ILE A 534 6.09 1.39 13.73
CA ILE A 534 5.38 2.30 12.83
C ILE A 534 6.04 3.67 12.91
N ARG A 535 6.46 4.22 11.76
CA ARG A 535 6.99 5.58 11.62
C ARG A 535 6.08 6.38 10.71
N ILE A 536 5.58 7.52 11.19
CA ILE A 536 4.75 8.43 10.42
C ILE A 536 5.42 9.80 10.40
N ASN A 537 5.80 10.27 9.21
CA ASN A 537 6.29 11.63 8.98
C ASN A 537 5.25 12.35 8.12
N THR A 538 4.61 13.38 8.68
CA THR A 538 3.56 14.11 7.98
C THR A 538 3.47 15.58 8.38
N ASN A 539 2.63 16.38 7.73
CA ASN A 539 2.23 17.68 8.27
C ASN A 539 0.97 17.50 9.12
N GLN A 540 0.03 16.65 8.69
CA GLN A 540 -1.22 16.39 9.41
C GLN A 540 -1.54 14.90 9.48
N LEU A 541 -1.68 14.37 10.70
CA LEU A 541 -2.22 13.04 10.97
C LEU A 541 -3.62 13.17 11.59
N THR A 542 -4.64 12.60 10.94
CA THR A 542 -6.01 12.52 11.46
C THR A 542 -6.46 11.06 11.58
N ILE A 543 -6.86 10.67 12.80
CA ILE A 543 -7.40 9.36 13.12
C ILE A 543 -8.79 9.57 13.70
N GLN A 544 -9.82 9.10 12.99
CA GLN A 544 -11.20 9.40 13.34
C GLN A 544 -12.18 8.24 13.18
N ASP A 545 -13.36 8.39 13.79
CA ASP A 545 -14.50 7.50 13.65
C ASP A 545 -14.19 6.02 13.99
N GLY A 546 -13.38 5.78 15.02
CA GLY A 546 -13.02 4.43 15.50
C GLY A 546 -11.86 3.77 14.76
N ALA A 547 -11.11 4.53 13.96
CA ALA A 547 -9.88 4.09 13.29
C ALA A 547 -8.69 3.95 14.26
N SER A 548 -7.61 3.27 13.82
CA SER A 548 -6.47 3.00 14.71
C SER A 548 -5.10 3.05 14.01
N VAL A 549 -4.09 3.54 14.75
CA VAL A 549 -2.67 3.25 14.51
C VAL A 549 -2.19 2.35 15.63
N THR A 550 -1.77 1.13 15.33
CA THR A 550 -1.48 0.13 16.37
C THR A 550 -0.25 -0.72 16.09
N ALA A 551 0.65 -0.82 17.07
CA ALA A 551 1.78 -1.76 17.05
C ALA A 551 1.68 -2.81 18.19
N SER A 552 0.45 -3.12 18.62
CA SER A 552 0.17 -3.99 19.77
C SER A 552 0.55 -5.46 19.56
N THR A 553 0.79 -6.20 20.65
CA THR A 553 0.97 -7.67 20.61
C THR A 553 -0.21 -8.41 21.20
N ALA A 554 -0.65 -9.49 20.54
CA ALA A 554 -1.84 -10.22 20.95
C ALA A 554 -1.59 -11.33 22.01
N ASN A 555 -0.36 -11.85 22.15
CA ASN A 555 -0.17 -13.17 22.81
C ASN A 555 1.16 -13.40 23.58
N GLY A 556 1.84 -12.34 24.06
CA GLY A 556 2.91 -12.47 25.07
C GLY A 556 4.31 -11.95 24.69
N GLY A 557 4.53 -11.50 23.45
CA GLY A 557 5.77 -10.81 23.06
C GLY A 557 5.77 -9.30 23.37
N LEU A 558 6.93 -8.64 23.25
CA LEU A 558 7.09 -7.20 23.49
C LEU A 558 6.28 -6.37 22.48
N GLY A 559 5.56 -5.35 22.94
CA GLY A 559 4.83 -4.39 22.12
C GLY A 559 5.76 -3.68 21.13
N GLY A 560 5.23 -3.37 19.95
CA GLY A 560 5.93 -2.61 18.93
C GLY A 560 5.97 -1.11 19.26
N ASN A 561 6.85 -0.36 18.60
CA ASN A 561 6.99 1.08 18.84
C ASN A 561 6.24 1.90 17.79
N VAL A 562 5.76 3.08 18.19
CA VAL A 562 5.17 4.07 17.29
C VAL A 562 5.92 5.40 17.42
N LEU A 563 6.40 5.92 16.29
CA LEU A 563 7.04 7.24 16.18
C LEU A 563 6.24 8.11 15.20
N ILE A 564 5.74 9.24 15.67
CA ILE A 564 4.98 10.20 14.87
C ILE A 564 5.71 11.54 14.89
N LYS A 565 5.97 12.09 13.70
CA LYS A 565 6.47 13.44 13.48
C LYS A 565 5.47 14.17 12.59
N ALA A 566 4.75 15.15 13.15
CA ALA A 566 3.69 15.86 12.44
C ALA A 566 3.55 17.31 12.89
N ASP A 567 3.10 18.25 12.06
CA ASP A 567 2.73 19.57 12.59
C ASP A 567 1.47 19.48 13.47
N SER A 568 0.47 18.70 13.04
CA SER A 568 -0.78 18.48 13.76
C SER A 568 -1.15 16.99 13.83
N VAL A 569 -1.50 16.51 15.02
CA VAL A 569 -2.03 15.17 15.28
C VAL A 569 -3.42 15.29 15.89
N ILE A 570 -4.42 14.72 15.23
CA ILE A 570 -5.82 14.72 15.67
C ILE A 570 -6.30 13.28 15.84
N VAL A 571 -6.71 12.93 17.06
CA VAL A 571 -7.32 11.64 17.39
C VAL A 571 -8.70 11.90 17.97
N THR A 572 -9.76 11.61 17.20
CA THR A 572 -11.12 12.02 17.59
C THR A 572 -12.21 10.99 17.27
N GLY A 573 -13.25 10.94 18.08
CA GLY A 573 -14.47 10.19 17.77
C GLY A 573 -14.36 8.69 18.03
N THR A 574 -15.48 8.03 17.76
CA THR A 574 -15.69 6.59 17.96
C THR A 574 -16.34 6.00 16.71
N SER A 575 -16.31 4.67 16.58
CA SER A 575 -17.05 3.96 15.56
C SER A 575 -18.56 4.19 15.71
N GLU A 576 -19.32 4.03 14.62
CA GLU A 576 -20.78 4.26 14.63
C GLU A 576 -21.51 3.47 15.72
N ASN A 577 -21.04 2.27 16.05
CA ASN A 577 -21.60 1.42 17.10
C ASN A 577 -21.07 1.73 18.52
N GLN A 578 -20.27 2.80 18.68
CA GLN A 578 -19.62 3.23 19.93
C GLN A 578 -18.69 2.19 20.57
N LEU A 579 -18.37 1.08 19.89
CA LEU A 579 -17.54 0.02 20.47
C LEU A 579 -16.04 0.32 20.43
N PHE A 580 -15.60 1.16 19.49
CA PHE A 580 -14.18 1.44 19.27
C PHE A 580 -13.94 2.94 19.27
N GLY A 581 -13.09 3.43 20.18
CA GLY A 581 -12.54 4.78 20.11
C GLY A 581 -11.41 4.87 19.09
N SER A 582 -11.27 6.04 18.46
CA SER A 582 -10.09 6.32 17.63
C SER A 582 -8.83 6.25 18.50
N SER A 583 -7.77 5.60 18.01
CA SER A 583 -6.62 5.29 18.88
C SER A 583 -5.26 5.34 18.19
N ILE A 584 -4.25 5.75 18.97
CA ILE A 584 -2.83 5.41 18.72
C ILE A 584 -2.40 4.50 19.88
N SER A 585 -2.08 3.24 19.58
CA SER A 585 -1.82 2.24 20.63
C SER A 585 -0.57 1.39 20.40
N VAL A 586 0.15 1.14 21.49
CA VAL A 586 1.28 0.19 21.57
C VAL A 586 1.04 -0.85 22.66
N ASP A 587 -0.24 -1.12 22.92
CA ASP A 587 -0.70 -1.94 24.05
C ASP A 587 -0.25 -3.42 23.95
N ALA A 588 -0.11 -4.09 25.10
CA ALA A 588 0.06 -5.54 25.15
C ALA A 588 -1.20 -6.23 25.72
N LEU A 589 -1.83 -7.09 24.92
CA LEU A 589 -3.09 -7.76 25.27
C LEU A 589 -2.91 -9.03 26.12
N SER A 590 -1.66 -9.47 26.34
CA SER A 590 -1.31 -10.69 27.10
C SER A 590 -0.08 -10.43 27.98
N ASN A 591 0.66 -11.46 28.41
CA ASN A 591 1.78 -11.37 29.37
C ASN A 591 3.03 -10.59 28.85
N GLY A 592 2.93 -9.92 27.71
CA GLY A 592 4.02 -9.16 27.10
C GLY A 592 4.10 -7.73 27.66
N THR A 593 5.27 -7.10 27.56
CA THR A 593 5.45 -5.67 27.89
C THR A 593 4.96 -4.81 26.74
N ALA A 594 4.23 -3.72 26.98
CA ALA A 594 3.80 -2.77 25.93
C ALA A 594 5.00 -2.01 25.33
N GLY A 595 4.87 -1.54 24.09
CA GLY A 595 5.93 -0.80 23.40
C GLY A 595 5.97 0.68 23.79
N ASN A 596 6.90 1.44 23.22
CA ASN A 596 6.98 2.89 23.46
C ASN A 596 6.30 3.68 22.34
N LEU A 597 5.72 4.83 22.71
CA LEU A 597 5.05 5.74 21.82
C LEU A 597 5.69 7.13 21.92
N THR A 598 6.09 7.70 20.79
CA THR A 598 6.67 9.05 20.71
C THR A 598 5.91 9.90 19.70
N ILE A 599 5.45 11.08 20.13
CA ILE A 599 4.81 12.10 19.29
C ILE A 599 5.64 13.38 19.35
N GLU A 600 6.16 13.81 18.21
CA GLU A 600 6.77 15.13 18.00
C GLU A 600 5.82 15.95 17.13
N ALA A 601 5.23 17.02 17.69
CA ALA A 601 4.30 17.87 16.95
C ALA A 601 4.31 19.36 17.29
N ASN A 602 3.57 20.17 16.54
CA ASN A 602 3.20 21.52 17.00
C ASN A 602 1.89 21.47 17.79
N GLN A 603 0.96 20.60 17.41
CA GLN A 603 -0.34 20.45 18.08
C GLN A 603 -0.75 18.98 18.19
N LEU A 604 -1.19 18.56 19.37
CA LEU A 604 -1.83 17.27 19.62
C LEU A 604 -3.24 17.46 20.19
N LEU A 605 -4.27 17.02 19.45
CA LEU A 605 -5.67 17.02 19.86
C LEU A 605 -6.16 15.58 20.07
N VAL A 606 -6.60 15.27 21.29
CA VAL A 606 -7.19 13.97 21.67
C VAL A 606 -8.59 14.22 22.20
N GLN A 607 -9.62 13.92 21.39
CA GLN A 607 -10.98 14.40 21.65
C GLN A 607 -12.09 13.37 21.45
N ASN A 608 -13.26 13.62 22.04
CA ASN A 608 -14.52 12.92 21.75
C ASN A 608 -14.44 11.37 21.73
N GLY A 609 -13.70 10.76 22.67
CA GLY A 609 -13.47 9.32 22.74
C GLY A 609 -12.16 8.83 22.10
N GLY A 610 -11.34 9.75 21.59
CA GLY A 610 -10.00 9.45 21.07
C GLY A 610 -8.98 9.12 22.17
N SER A 611 -7.99 8.27 21.88
CA SER A 611 -7.01 7.84 22.88
C SER A 611 -5.58 7.65 22.37
N VAL A 612 -4.61 7.86 23.25
CA VAL A 612 -3.19 7.54 23.06
C VAL A 612 -2.77 6.60 24.18
N SER A 613 -2.37 5.36 23.87
CA SER A 613 -2.19 4.32 24.89
C SER A 613 -0.93 3.47 24.72
N ALA A 614 -0.27 3.19 25.84
CA ALA A 614 0.84 2.24 25.99
C ALA A 614 0.59 1.29 27.18
N SER A 615 -0.60 0.67 27.21
CA SER A 615 -1.12 -0.06 28.37
C SER A 615 -0.96 -1.58 28.25
N THR A 616 -1.05 -2.30 29.36
CA THR A 616 -1.06 -3.78 29.40
C THR A 616 -2.29 -4.33 30.10
N PHE A 617 -2.88 -5.38 29.51
CA PHE A 617 -4.10 -6.02 30.01
C PHE A 617 -3.85 -7.36 30.70
N SER A 618 -2.59 -7.68 31.02
CA SER A 618 -2.18 -8.89 31.74
C SER A 618 -0.94 -8.62 32.61
N THR A 619 -0.11 -9.62 32.89
CA THR A 619 1.01 -9.51 33.85
C THR A 619 2.26 -8.77 33.34
N GLY A 620 2.30 -8.31 32.08
CA GLY A 620 3.44 -7.59 31.53
C GLY A 620 3.40 -6.08 31.81
N ASN A 621 4.55 -5.40 31.71
CA ASN A 621 4.69 -3.99 32.06
C ASN A 621 4.13 -3.05 30.97
N ALA A 622 3.53 -1.94 31.38
CA ALA A 622 3.14 -0.86 30.47
C ALA A 622 4.36 -0.13 29.89
N GLY A 623 4.16 0.47 28.72
CA GLY A 623 5.18 1.16 27.95
C GLY A 623 5.18 2.67 28.20
N ASN A 624 6.18 3.37 27.68
CA ASN A 624 6.31 4.81 27.90
C ASN A 624 5.70 5.61 26.75
N ILE A 625 5.06 6.73 27.11
CA ILE A 625 4.55 7.73 26.18
C ILE A 625 5.40 9.00 26.33
N THR A 626 5.97 9.49 25.23
CA THR A 626 6.69 10.76 25.16
C THR A 626 6.02 11.67 24.15
N ILE A 627 5.61 12.85 24.61
CA ILE A 627 4.95 13.87 23.78
C ILE A 627 5.78 15.15 23.85
N ASN A 628 6.24 15.62 22.71
CA ASN A 628 6.86 16.93 22.55
C ASN A 628 6.00 17.73 21.57
N ALA A 629 5.19 18.65 22.08
CA ALA A 629 4.19 19.37 21.28
C ALA A 629 4.10 20.85 21.63
N GLY A 630 3.92 21.76 20.68
CA GLY A 630 3.64 23.18 21.02
C GLY A 630 2.39 23.36 21.89
N GLU A 631 1.33 22.60 21.61
CA GLU A 631 0.06 22.57 22.32
C GLU A 631 -0.44 21.13 22.46
N VAL A 632 -0.99 20.76 23.61
CA VAL A 632 -1.66 19.48 23.87
C VAL A 632 -3.06 19.74 24.44
N LEU A 633 -4.10 19.33 23.71
CA LEU A 633 -5.49 19.40 24.15
C LEU A 633 -6.09 18.00 24.26
N VAL A 634 -6.50 17.62 25.47
CA VAL A 634 -7.24 16.38 25.74
C VAL A 634 -8.64 16.76 26.24
N SER A 635 -9.69 16.41 25.49
CA SER A 635 -11.04 16.92 25.78
C SER A 635 -12.18 15.98 25.38
N GLY A 636 -13.13 15.76 26.30
CA GLY A 636 -14.41 15.14 25.97
C GLY A 636 -14.42 13.63 26.16
N THR A 637 -15.57 13.04 25.85
CA THR A 637 -15.88 11.61 25.94
C THR A 637 -16.59 11.17 24.65
N SER A 638 -16.79 9.88 24.46
CA SER A 638 -17.71 9.36 23.45
C SER A 638 -19.15 9.84 23.70
N LEU A 639 -20.00 9.73 22.69
CA LEU A 639 -21.39 10.18 22.76
C LEU A 639 -22.22 9.50 23.86
N ASP A 640 -21.86 8.26 24.22
CA ASP A 640 -22.47 7.48 25.30
C ASP A 640 -21.76 7.62 26.66
N ASN A 641 -20.76 8.50 26.73
CA ASN A 641 -19.87 8.74 27.87
C ASN A 641 -19.12 7.48 28.37
N GLN A 642 -19.07 6.40 27.58
CA GLN A 642 -18.40 5.16 27.98
C GLN A 642 -16.89 5.18 27.72
N ILE A 643 -16.45 5.90 26.68
CA ILE A 643 -15.05 6.01 26.28
C ILE A 643 -14.57 7.43 26.58
N LYS A 644 -13.66 7.57 27.54
CA LYS A 644 -13.08 8.86 27.90
C LYS A 644 -11.91 9.18 26.99
N SER A 645 -11.81 10.42 26.50
CA SER A 645 -10.62 10.82 25.76
C SER A 645 -9.42 10.85 26.70
N GLY A 646 -8.26 10.36 26.26
CA GLY A 646 -7.13 10.37 27.16
C GLY A 646 -5.81 9.81 26.67
N ILE A 647 -4.82 9.99 27.54
CA ILE A 647 -3.45 9.51 27.38
C ILE A 647 -3.17 8.52 28.52
N TYR A 648 -2.85 7.28 28.18
CA TYR A 648 -2.90 6.14 29.10
C TYR A 648 -1.61 5.31 29.07
N ALA A 649 -0.94 5.17 30.21
CA ALA A 649 0.18 4.24 30.40
C ALA A 649 -0.11 3.33 31.60
N GLN A 650 -1.04 2.38 31.41
CA GLN A 650 -1.65 1.63 32.50
C GLN A 650 -1.33 0.14 32.47
N SER A 651 -1.15 -0.49 33.63
CA SER A 651 -1.14 -1.94 33.81
C SER A 651 -2.39 -2.38 34.57
N TYR A 652 -3.25 -3.15 33.91
CA TYR A 652 -4.51 -3.65 34.48
C TYR A 652 -4.35 -4.93 35.32
N ASN A 653 -3.16 -5.54 35.39
CA ASN A 653 -2.89 -6.67 36.29
C ASN A 653 -1.49 -6.51 36.93
N ALA A 654 -0.71 -7.58 37.01
CA ALA A 654 0.52 -7.67 37.81
C ALA A 654 1.74 -6.89 37.29
N GLY A 655 1.66 -6.26 36.11
CA GLY A 655 2.78 -5.51 35.55
C GLY A 655 2.96 -4.14 36.18
N THR A 656 4.15 -3.55 36.04
CA THR A 656 4.39 -2.15 36.44
C THR A 656 3.76 -1.18 35.43
N ALA A 657 3.30 -0.02 35.89
CA ALA A 657 2.86 1.05 35.01
C ALA A 657 4.04 1.65 34.21
N GLY A 658 3.75 2.25 33.06
CA GLY A 658 4.73 2.99 32.27
C GLY A 658 4.86 4.44 32.72
N SER A 659 5.57 5.27 31.96
CA SER A 659 5.65 6.71 32.21
C SER A 659 4.99 7.52 31.08
N ILE A 660 4.52 8.71 31.42
CA ILE A 660 4.05 9.71 30.45
C ILE A 660 4.92 10.96 30.66
N ASP A 661 5.67 11.38 29.63
CA ASP A 661 6.46 12.62 29.62
C ASP A 661 5.87 13.56 28.57
N ILE A 662 5.32 14.69 29.02
CA ILE A 662 4.74 15.73 28.17
C ILE A 662 5.56 17.00 28.29
N VAL A 663 6.15 17.41 27.18
CA VAL A 663 6.84 18.68 27.01
C VAL A 663 6.00 19.52 26.05
N THR A 664 5.33 20.55 26.57
CA THR A 664 4.47 21.39 25.72
C THR A 664 4.48 22.87 26.04
N GLY A 665 4.07 23.79 25.16
CA GLY A 665 3.87 25.19 25.57
C GLY A 665 2.60 25.37 26.41
N ASP A 666 1.62 24.51 26.18
CA ASP A 666 0.27 24.57 26.74
C ASP A 666 -0.35 23.16 26.82
N LEU A 667 -0.62 22.68 28.03
CA LEU A 667 -1.40 21.46 28.27
C LEU A 667 -2.80 21.82 28.77
N THR A 668 -3.84 21.47 28.01
CA THR A 668 -5.24 21.58 28.43
C THR A 668 -5.89 20.21 28.56
N VAL A 669 -6.45 19.90 29.74
CA VAL A 669 -7.26 18.70 29.98
C VAL A 669 -8.65 19.13 30.44
N GLN A 670 -9.70 18.78 29.69
CA GLN A 670 -11.06 19.22 30.01
C GLN A 670 -12.20 18.28 29.58
N ASN A 671 -13.45 18.63 29.92
CA ASN A 671 -14.66 17.92 29.49
C ASN A 671 -14.64 16.40 29.80
N GLY A 672 -14.16 15.99 30.99
CA GLY A 672 -14.12 14.57 31.40
C GLY A 672 -12.95 13.75 30.83
N ALA A 673 -12.04 14.38 30.08
CA ALA A 673 -10.84 13.73 29.57
C ALA A 673 -9.79 13.43 30.67
N ARG A 674 -8.89 12.48 30.43
CA ARG A 674 -7.93 11.99 31.45
C ARG A 674 -6.51 11.81 30.91
N ILE A 675 -5.53 12.05 31.77
CA ILE A 675 -4.13 11.62 31.58
C ILE A 675 -3.78 10.72 32.75
N THR A 676 -3.48 9.45 32.49
CA THR A 676 -3.41 8.44 33.55
C THR A 676 -2.23 7.50 33.39
N VAL A 677 -1.49 7.37 34.49
CA VAL A 677 -0.51 6.32 34.76
C VAL A 677 -1.08 5.47 35.91
N ASN A 678 -1.21 4.15 35.73
CA ASN A 678 -1.84 3.32 36.76
C ASN A 678 -1.28 1.89 36.77
N SER A 679 -1.15 1.27 37.94
CA SER A 679 -0.86 -0.16 38.09
C SER A 679 -1.81 -0.84 39.09
N GLU A 680 -2.44 -1.95 38.70
CA GLU A 680 -3.20 -2.80 39.64
C GLU A 680 -2.30 -3.92 40.27
N PRO A 681 -2.82 -4.86 41.08
CA PRO A 681 -2.62 -4.89 42.53
C PRO A 681 -1.33 -5.56 43.03
N THR A 682 -0.35 -5.85 42.17
CA THR A 682 0.69 -6.84 42.54
C THR A 682 2.14 -6.51 42.15
N SER A 683 2.53 -5.26 41.85
CA SER A 683 3.95 -4.91 41.63
C SER A 683 4.44 -3.71 42.45
N GLU A 684 5.76 -3.68 42.70
CA GLU A 684 6.48 -2.85 43.68
C GLU A 684 6.88 -1.45 43.17
N ASP A 685 6.47 -1.01 41.97
CA ASP A 685 6.82 0.32 41.44
C ASP A 685 5.72 0.89 40.52
N SER A 686 5.28 2.12 40.82
CA SER A 686 4.41 2.92 39.95
C SER A 686 5.22 3.90 39.10
N GLY A 687 4.90 4.01 37.81
CA GLY A 687 5.59 4.89 36.87
C GLY A 687 5.39 6.39 37.16
N ASN A 688 6.28 7.22 36.61
CA ASN A 688 6.33 8.68 36.80
C ASN A 688 5.57 9.42 35.69
N LEU A 689 4.85 10.48 36.06
CA LEU A 689 4.29 11.45 35.12
C LEU A 689 5.07 12.76 35.21
N ILE A 690 5.61 13.22 34.09
CA ILE A 690 6.35 14.49 34.03
C ILE A 690 5.65 15.42 33.03
N ASN A 691 5.19 16.57 33.49
CA ASN A 691 4.80 17.69 32.63
C ASN A 691 5.83 18.81 32.81
N LYS A 692 6.47 19.27 31.74
CA LYS A 692 7.55 20.26 31.83
C LYS A 692 7.15 21.71 31.55
N ASN A 693 5.86 22.06 31.35
CA ASN A 693 5.41 23.46 31.18
C ASN A 693 3.94 23.73 31.65
N ASN A 694 3.28 24.80 31.14
CA ASN A 694 1.93 25.27 31.53
C ASN A 694 0.86 24.17 31.55
N ALA A 695 0.04 24.14 32.61
CA ALA A 695 -1.01 23.13 32.78
C ALA A 695 -2.37 23.75 33.16
N TRP A 696 -3.35 23.63 32.27
CA TRP A 696 -4.76 23.94 32.49
C TRP A 696 -5.58 22.65 32.64
N ILE A 697 -6.21 22.46 33.80
CA ILE A 697 -7.01 21.27 34.11
C ILE A 697 -8.41 21.73 34.55
N ASN A 698 -9.43 21.49 33.73
CA ASN A 698 -10.77 22.03 33.92
C ASN A 698 -11.85 20.96 33.69
N ALA A 699 -12.54 20.48 34.73
CA ALA A 699 -13.64 19.53 34.52
C ALA A 699 -14.96 20.28 34.29
N LEU A 700 -15.35 20.48 33.03
CA LEU A 700 -16.68 20.99 32.76
C LEU A 700 -17.71 19.90 33.09
N LYS A 701 -18.52 20.11 34.14
CA LYS A 701 -19.69 19.27 34.47
C LYS A 701 -20.98 20.05 34.19
N GLU A 702 -21.74 19.60 33.19
CA GLU A 702 -23.19 19.82 33.10
C GLU A 702 -23.92 18.47 32.94
N VAL A 703 -24.00 17.63 33.99
CA VAL A 703 -25.03 16.56 34.06
C VAL A 703 -25.47 16.31 35.52
N PRO A 704 -26.79 16.13 35.81
CA PRO A 704 -27.32 15.95 37.16
C PRO A 704 -26.96 14.59 37.77
N GLU A 705 -26.86 14.55 39.09
CA GLU A 705 -26.51 13.39 39.91
C GLU A 705 -27.37 12.14 39.64
N ALA A 706 -26.71 11.03 39.30
CA ALA A 706 -26.95 9.68 39.85
C ALA A 706 -26.15 8.61 39.06
N ASP A 707 -24.83 8.53 39.24
CA ASP A 707 -24.09 7.25 39.26
C ASP A 707 -22.65 7.47 39.78
N ILE A 708 -22.05 6.43 40.33
CA ILE A 708 -20.79 6.45 41.10
C ILE A 708 -19.59 6.50 40.14
N ASP A 709 -19.24 7.69 39.63
CA ASP A 709 -17.87 8.20 39.33
C ASP A 709 -18.02 9.56 38.60
N PRO A 710 -17.93 10.73 39.27
CA PRO A 710 -18.11 12.00 38.59
C PRO A 710 -17.04 12.23 37.51
N ASP A 711 -17.44 12.84 36.40
CA ASP A 711 -16.56 13.19 35.28
C ASP A 711 -15.57 14.30 35.67
N PHE A 712 -14.30 13.92 35.84
CA PHE A 712 -13.20 14.81 36.23
C PHE A 712 -12.10 14.86 35.16
N ALA A 713 -11.53 16.05 34.96
CA ALA A 713 -10.25 16.24 34.28
C ALA A 713 -9.15 15.81 35.24
N LEU A 714 -8.52 14.68 34.95
CA LEU A 714 -7.75 13.93 35.94
C LEU A 714 -6.35 13.61 35.43
N VAL A 715 -5.37 14.09 36.17
CA VAL A 715 -3.98 13.63 36.11
C VAL A 715 -3.76 12.66 37.27
N ARG A 716 -3.56 11.38 36.96
CA ARG A 716 -3.60 10.31 37.97
C ARG A 716 -2.39 9.37 37.89
N GLY A 717 -1.71 9.18 39.01
CA GLY A 717 -0.82 8.06 39.31
C GLY A 717 -1.46 7.19 40.40
N THR A 718 -1.96 6.00 40.10
CA THR A 718 -2.52 5.12 41.15
C THR A 718 -1.93 3.72 41.19
N GLY A 719 -1.94 3.17 42.41
CA GLY A 719 -1.60 1.80 42.73
C GLY A 719 -2.59 1.22 43.76
N THR A 720 -2.53 -0.09 43.99
CA THR A 720 -2.90 -0.68 45.29
C THR A 720 -1.64 -1.12 46.08
N SER A 721 -0.47 -0.67 45.62
CA SER A 721 0.83 -0.63 46.30
C SER A 721 1.24 0.85 46.43
N ASP A 722 2.36 1.28 45.87
CA ASP A 722 2.79 2.67 45.92
C ASP A 722 2.20 3.45 44.75
N ALA A 723 1.74 4.68 44.94
CA ALA A 723 1.24 5.52 43.85
C ALA A 723 2.39 6.14 43.04
N GLY A 724 2.16 6.40 41.75
CA GLY A 724 3.17 6.99 40.87
C GLY A 724 3.47 8.44 41.20
N ASP A 725 4.71 8.86 40.99
CA ASP A 725 5.11 10.25 41.19
C ASP A 725 4.59 11.15 40.05
N ILE A 726 4.31 12.41 40.38
CA ILE A 726 3.94 13.46 39.43
C ILE A 726 4.92 14.62 39.59
N THR A 727 5.55 15.02 38.50
CA THR A 727 6.35 16.24 38.43
C THR A 727 5.73 17.21 37.42
N ILE A 728 5.47 18.45 37.85
CA ILE A 728 4.97 19.53 37.00
C ILE A 728 5.92 20.71 37.13
N ASP A 729 6.54 21.13 36.03
CA ASP A 729 7.22 22.42 35.89
C ASP A 729 6.34 23.29 34.99
N ALA A 730 5.87 24.45 35.42
CA ALA A 730 4.87 25.23 34.65
C ALA A 730 5.01 26.74 34.88
N ASN A 731 4.65 27.60 33.92
CA ASN A 731 4.54 29.02 34.25
C ASN A 731 3.31 29.28 35.12
N TYR A 732 2.20 28.60 34.83
CA TYR A 732 0.93 28.77 35.52
C TYR A 732 0.15 27.45 35.59
N ILE A 733 -0.59 27.24 36.68
CA ILE A 733 -1.54 26.13 36.84
C ILE A 733 -2.93 26.70 37.16
N PHE A 734 -3.93 26.28 36.38
CA PHE A 734 -5.35 26.54 36.67
C PHE A 734 -6.09 25.23 36.89
N LEU A 735 -6.58 25.04 38.10
CA LEU A 735 -7.51 23.96 38.43
C LEU A 735 -8.89 24.56 38.62
N ASN A 736 -9.83 24.14 37.80
CA ASN A 736 -11.18 24.68 37.82
C ASN A 736 -12.23 23.60 37.67
N ASN A 737 -13.39 23.82 38.30
CA ASN A 737 -14.55 22.94 38.23
C ASN A 737 -14.15 21.48 38.47
N GLN A 738 -13.68 21.14 39.67
CA GLN A 738 -13.25 19.77 39.99
C GLN A 738 -12.04 19.28 39.17
N GLY A 739 -11.12 20.19 38.83
CA GLY A 739 -9.82 19.82 38.24
C GLY A 739 -8.93 19.12 39.27
N GLN A 740 -8.24 18.05 38.86
CA GLN A 740 -7.53 17.16 39.78
C GLN A 740 -6.11 16.82 39.34
N ILE A 741 -5.16 16.95 40.29
CA ILE A 741 -3.81 16.39 40.20
C ILE A 741 -3.64 15.41 41.35
N THR A 742 -3.50 14.12 41.06
CA THR A 742 -3.59 13.08 42.09
C THR A 742 -2.56 11.96 41.92
N ALA A 743 -1.89 11.62 43.03
CA ALA A 743 -1.01 10.47 43.16
C ALA A 743 -1.48 9.61 44.35
N VAL A 744 -2.70 9.07 44.24
CA VAL A 744 -3.43 8.41 45.35
C VAL A 744 -3.29 6.89 45.29
N THR A 745 -3.38 6.18 46.41
CA THR A 745 -3.38 4.70 46.41
C THR A 745 -4.45 4.15 47.33
N SER A 746 -5.05 3.00 46.98
CA SER A 746 -6.04 2.33 47.85
C SER A 746 -5.39 1.55 49.00
N SER A 747 -4.11 1.20 48.89
CA SER A 747 -3.28 0.51 49.88
C SER A 747 -1.79 0.70 49.55
N GLY A 748 -0.88 0.96 50.49
CA GLY A 748 0.56 1.24 50.25
C GLY A 748 0.97 2.71 50.43
N GLU A 749 2.10 3.17 49.89
CA GLU A 749 2.55 4.58 50.00
C GLU A 749 1.86 5.47 48.95
N GLY A 750 1.35 6.64 49.35
CA GLY A 750 0.94 7.65 48.38
C GLY A 750 2.13 8.15 47.56
N GLY A 751 1.92 8.49 46.29
CA GLY A 751 2.98 8.97 45.42
C GLY A 751 3.41 10.39 45.78
N ASN A 752 4.54 10.84 45.25
CA ASN A 752 5.02 12.21 45.46
C ASN A 752 4.54 13.14 44.34
N ILE A 753 4.02 14.30 44.72
CA ILE A 753 3.68 15.38 43.78
C ILE A 753 4.69 16.51 43.96
N ASN A 754 5.47 16.79 42.92
CA ASN A 754 6.41 17.89 42.86
C ASN A 754 5.92 18.92 41.84
N ILE A 755 5.59 20.13 42.30
CA ILE A 755 5.07 21.21 41.47
C ILE A 755 6.02 22.41 41.58
N ASP A 756 6.59 22.80 40.45
CA ASP A 756 7.41 23.97 40.24
C ASP A 756 6.65 24.95 39.34
N VAL A 757 6.22 26.09 39.88
CA VAL A 757 5.42 27.08 39.16
C VAL A 757 6.10 28.44 39.21
N TRP A 758 6.27 29.08 38.04
CA TRP A 758 6.99 30.35 37.94
C TRP A 758 6.14 31.58 38.27
N ASP A 759 4.81 31.48 38.18
CA ASP A 759 3.89 32.62 38.41
C ASP A 759 2.82 32.29 39.48
N LEU A 760 1.77 31.56 39.11
CA LEU A 760 0.57 31.40 39.95
C LEU A 760 -0.03 29.98 39.85
N ILE A 761 -0.48 29.45 40.99
CA ILE A 761 -1.44 28.35 41.06
C ILE A 761 -2.79 28.92 41.46
N LEU A 762 -3.79 28.81 40.58
CA LEU A 762 -5.17 29.21 40.85
C LEU A 762 -6.07 27.98 40.95
N MET A 763 -6.73 27.82 42.09
CA MET A 763 -7.67 26.72 42.36
C MET A 763 -9.09 27.28 42.55
N ARG A 764 -10.05 26.77 41.77
CA ARG A 764 -11.44 27.21 41.72
C ARG A 764 -12.41 26.02 41.71
N HIS A 765 -13.57 26.22 42.30
CA HIS A 765 -14.75 25.36 42.22
C HIS A 765 -14.46 23.86 42.47
N ASN A 766 -14.17 23.47 43.72
CA ASN A 766 -13.96 22.09 44.19
C ASN A 766 -12.74 21.37 43.58
N SER A 767 -11.67 22.10 43.27
CA SER A 767 -10.46 21.52 42.67
C SER A 767 -9.47 21.04 43.74
N PHE A 768 -8.67 20.00 43.45
CA PHE A 768 -7.74 19.50 44.47
C PHE A 768 -6.44 18.88 43.93
N ILE A 769 -5.43 18.92 44.80
CA ILE A 769 -4.13 18.26 44.64
C ILE A 769 -4.00 17.23 45.76
N SER A 770 -3.83 15.94 45.44
CA SER A 770 -3.87 14.89 46.47
C SER A 770 -2.87 13.76 46.31
N THR A 771 -2.19 13.40 47.39
CA THR A 771 -1.35 12.19 47.55
C THR A 771 -1.92 11.23 48.59
N THR A 772 -3.22 11.35 48.86
CA THR A 772 -3.91 10.57 49.90
C THR A 772 -3.82 9.07 49.66
N ALA A 773 -3.51 8.30 50.70
CA ALA A 773 -3.32 6.85 50.63
C ALA A 773 -4.21 6.07 51.61
N GLY A 774 -4.67 4.90 51.18
CA GLY A 774 -5.46 3.97 52.00
C GLY A 774 -6.97 4.26 51.93
N THR A 775 -7.74 3.26 51.53
CA THR A 775 -9.21 3.24 51.62
C THR A 775 -9.65 2.05 52.45
N ALA A 776 -10.66 2.17 53.32
CA ALA A 776 -11.16 1.05 54.11
C ALA A 776 -11.55 -0.16 53.23
N PRO A 777 -11.06 -1.39 53.48
CA PRO A 777 -10.25 -1.86 54.62
C PRO A 777 -8.72 -1.87 54.42
N GLY A 778 -8.21 -1.40 53.28
CA GLY A 778 -6.78 -1.28 52.96
C GLY A 778 -6.07 -0.17 53.74
N GLY A 779 -4.75 -0.33 53.94
CA GLY A 779 -3.92 0.59 54.71
C GLY A 779 -2.82 1.24 53.87
N GLY A 780 -2.29 2.38 54.30
CA GLY A 780 -1.27 3.09 53.52
C GLY A 780 -0.83 4.39 54.20
N ASN A 781 0.39 4.84 53.89
CA ASN A 781 0.94 6.11 54.35
C ASN A 781 0.71 7.17 53.27
N GLY A 782 0.28 8.39 53.65
CA GLY A 782 0.07 9.48 52.70
C GLY A 782 1.38 9.89 52.01
N GLY A 783 1.32 10.19 50.72
CA GLY A 783 2.50 10.60 49.94
C GLY A 783 2.91 12.05 50.18
N ASN A 784 4.03 12.50 49.61
CA ASN A 784 4.52 13.86 49.84
C ASN A 784 4.12 14.83 48.72
N ILE A 785 3.76 16.06 49.09
CA ILE A 785 3.50 17.16 48.15
C ILE A 785 4.53 18.26 48.38
N THR A 786 5.32 18.59 47.36
CA THR A 786 6.20 19.76 47.35
C THR A 786 5.71 20.75 46.30
N ILE A 787 5.37 21.97 46.72
CA ILE A 787 4.96 23.06 45.83
C ILE A 787 5.95 24.21 45.96
N ARG A 788 6.50 24.68 44.84
CA ARG A 788 7.31 25.90 44.74
C ARG A 788 6.61 26.84 43.77
N ALA A 789 5.95 27.88 44.30
CA ALA A 789 5.18 28.83 43.48
C ALA A 789 5.16 30.21 44.13
N PRO A 790 5.39 31.34 43.41
CA PRO A 790 5.30 32.68 44.00
C PRO A 790 3.96 32.91 44.70
N PHE A 791 2.85 32.54 44.07
CA PHE A 791 1.51 32.71 44.63
C PHE A 791 0.68 31.43 44.48
N ILE A 792 -0.08 31.11 45.52
CA ILE A 792 -1.14 30.11 45.48
C ILE A 792 -2.44 30.79 45.89
N VAL A 793 -3.44 30.76 45.02
CA VAL A 793 -4.74 31.43 45.24
C VAL A 793 -5.87 30.41 45.12
N ALA A 794 -6.66 30.30 46.18
CA ALA A 794 -7.93 29.61 46.19
C ALA A 794 -9.03 30.52 46.74
N VAL A 795 -10.28 30.24 46.39
CA VAL A 795 -11.43 30.93 47.01
C VAL A 795 -11.84 30.16 48.28
N PRO A 796 -11.90 30.80 49.46
CA PRO A 796 -12.17 30.11 50.73
C PRO A 796 -13.41 29.21 50.72
N ASP A 797 -14.50 29.67 50.11
CA ASP A 797 -15.80 28.98 50.14
C ASP A 797 -16.03 28.03 48.93
N GLU A 798 -14.98 27.71 48.17
CA GLU A 798 -15.05 26.86 46.98
C GLU A 798 -14.45 25.45 47.18
N ASN A 799 -14.18 25.03 48.42
CA ASN A 799 -13.71 23.67 48.76
C ASN A 799 -12.53 23.19 47.89
N ASN A 800 -11.51 24.04 47.74
CA ASN A 800 -10.30 23.67 47.01
C ASN A 800 -9.26 23.10 47.97
N ASP A 801 -8.77 21.89 47.71
CA ASP A 801 -8.05 21.14 48.73
C ASP A 801 -6.65 20.69 48.29
N ILE A 802 -5.67 20.77 49.20
CA ILE A 802 -4.34 20.16 49.05
C ILE A 802 -4.16 19.12 50.15
N THR A 803 -4.11 17.84 49.78
CA THR A 803 -4.25 16.75 50.76
C THR A 803 -3.19 15.65 50.64
N ALA A 804 -2.61 15.25 51.75
CA ALA A 804 -1.71 14.10 51.86
C ALA A 804 -2.16 13.17 53.01
N ASN A 805 -3.44 12.80 52.98
CA ASN A 805 -4.06 12.06 54.09
C ASN A 805 -3.73 10.56 54.06
N ALA A 806 -4.02 9.86 55.15
CA ALA A 806 -3.89 8.41 55.28
C ALA A 806 -5.09 7.75 55.98
N PHE A 807 -5.40 6.48 55.67
CA PHE A 807 -6.42 5.72 56.41
C PHE A 807 -5.84 5.03 57.65
N THR A 808 -5.05 3.95 57.51
CA THR A 808 -4.41 3.27 58.66
C THR A 808 -2.91 3.54 58.84
N GLY A 809 -2.21 4.09 57.83
CA GLY A 809 -0.81 4.49 57.94
C GLY A 809 -0.66 5.96 58.37
N ASN A 810 0.56 6.50 58.35
CA ASN A 810 0.82 7.89 58.72
C ASN A 810 0.43 8.87 57.60
N GLY A 811 -0.08 10.05 57.94
CA GLY A 811 -0.26 11.13 56.98
C GLY A 811 1.08 11.57 56.37
N GLY A 812 1.03 12.10 55.14
CA GLY A 812 2.21 12.49 54.37
C GLY A 812 2.80 13.84 54.77
N ARG A 813 3.74 14.34 53.97
CA ARG A 813 4.30 15.70 54.14
C ARG A 813 3.81 16.64 53.04
N ILE A 814 3.32 17.81 53.42
CA ILE A 814 3.09 18.92 52.49
C ILE A 814 4.12 20.02 52.79
N THR A 815 4.97 20.34 51.82
CA THR A 815 5.92 21.45 51.89
C THR A 815 5.60 22.47 50.80
N ILE A 816 5.30 23.71 51.18
CA ILE A 816 4.98 24.80 50.26
C ILE A 816 6.00 25.91 50.42
N PHE A 817 6.68 26.27 49.34
CA PHE A 817 7.52 27.46 49.22
C PHE A 817 6.78 28.51 48.40
N SER A 818 6.38 29.60 49.04
CA SER A 818 5.59 30.64 48.37
C SER A 818 5.87 32.03 48.91
N GLN A 819 5.55 33.09 48.16
CA GLN A 819 5.53 34.44 48.70
C GLN A 819 4.28 34.64 49.54
N ALA A 820 3.12 34.19 49.03
CA ALA A 820 1.86 34.25 49.74
C ALA A 820 0.88 33.14 49.29
N ILE A 821 0.12 32.64 50.26
CA ILE A 821 -0.98 31.69 50.06
C ILE A 821 -2.28 32.42 50.41
N PHE A 822 -3.24 32.44 49.48
CA PHE A 822 -4.54 33.10 49.67
C PHE A 822 -5.68 32.08 49.64
N GLY A 823 -6.55 32.15 50.65
CA GLY A 823 -7.80 31.41 50.74
C GLY A 823 -7.71 29.91 51.09
N LEU A 824 -6.51 29.32 51.09
CA LEU A 824 -6.24 28.00 51.68
C LEU A 824 -5.83 28.16 53.15
N GLU A 825 -6.39 27.34 54.04
CA GLU A 825 -5.99 27.29 55.45
C GLU A 825 -5.64 25.85 55.85
N PHE A 826 -4.58 25.68 56.65
CA PHE A 826 -4.30 24.37 57.23
C PHE A 826 -5.35 24.01 58.28
N ARG A 827 -6.03 22.88 58.09
CA ARG A 827 -7.00 22.34 59.06
C ARG A 827 -6.70 20.87 59.32
N PRO A 828 -6.88 20.39 60.57
CA PRO A 828 -6.57 19.00 60.94
C PRO A 828 -7.53 17.97 60.33
N ARG A 829 -8.65 18.41 59.75
CA ARG A 829 -9.63 17.58 59.04
C ARG A 829 -10.23 18.41 57.91
N LEU A 830 -10.61 17.73 56.83
CA LEU A 830 -11.34 18.33 55.71
C LEU A 830 -12.66 18.98 56.18
N THR A 831 -12.93 20.16 55.64
CA THR A 831 -14.12 20.99 55.83
C THR A 831 -14.70 21.35 54.46
N PRO A 832 -15.90 21.95 54.38
CA PRO A 832 -16.43 22.48 53.12
C PRO A 832 -15.68 23.72 52.56
N LEU A 833 -14.62 24.16 53.24
CA LEU A 833 -13.80 25.31 52.86
C LEU A 833 -12.54 24.82 52.16
N SER A 834 -11.81 25.73 51.50
CA SER A 834 -10.53 25.39 50.89
C SER A 834 -9.48 25.06 51.96
N ASP A 835 -8.98 23.82 51.93
CA ASP A 835 -8.16 23.21 53.00
C ASP A 835 -6.76 22.75 52.56
N ILE A 836 -5.81 22.79 53.50
CA ILE A 836 -4.59 21.99 53.46
C ILE A 836 -4.67 20.94 54.58
N THR A 837 -4.57 19.65 54.26
CA THR A 837 -4.75 18.56 55.25
C THR A 837 -3.75 17.40 55.06
N VAL A 838 -3.21 16.86 56.16
CA VAL A 838 -2.28 15.72 56.19
C VAL A 838 -2.65 14.70 57.27
N SER A 839 -3.94 14.50 57.52
CA SER A 839 -4.46 13.72 58.64
C SER A 839 -4.40 12.20 58.42
N SER A 840 -4.37 11.43 59.51
CA SER A 840 -4.58 9.98 59.49
C SER A 840 -5.75 9.53 60.38
N GLN A 841 -6.54 8.56 59.91
CA GLN A 841 -7.67 8.02 60.69
C GLN A 841 -7.22 7.07 61.81
N PHE A 842 -6.20 6.23 61.59
CA PHE A 842 -5.67 5.27 62.59
C PHE A 842 -4.14 5.31 62.77
N GLY A 843 -3.40 6.08 61.97
CA GLY A 843 -1.96 6.32 62.12
C GLY A 843 -1.63 7.69 62.71
N LEU A 844 -0.37 8.13 62.59
CA LEU A 844 0.02 9.48 62.99
C LEU A 844 -0.37 10.51 61.92
N ASP A 845 -0.78 11.70 62.35
CA ASP A 845 -0.93 12.83 61.43
C ASP A 845 0.43 13.20 60.81
N GLY A 846 0.39 13.63 59.56
CA GLY A 846 1.53 14.07 58.78
C GLY A 846 2.04 15.47 59.16
N THR A 847 2.91 16.04 58.32
CA THR A 847 3.55 17.34 58.59
C THR A 847 3.23 18.35 57.49
N VAL A 848 2.90 19.58 57.88
CA VAL A 848 2.77 20.72 56.95
C VAL A 848 3.85 21.75 57.25
N GLU A 849 4.62 22.09 56.23
CA GLU A 849 5.66 23.11 56.29
C GLU A 849 5.33 24.23 55.27
N LEU A 850 4.90 25.39 55.79
CA LEU A 850 4.58 26.56 54.98
C LEU A 850 5.71 27.58 55.06
N ASN A 851 6.57 27.56 54.05
CA ASN A 851 7.67 28.50 53.90
C ASN A 851 7.19 29.72 53.11
N THR A 852 6.49 30.62 53.80
CA THR A 852 6.02 31.89 53.25
C THR A 852 6.98 33.02 53.60
N LEU A 853 7.22 33.95 52.66
CA LEU A 853 7.88 35.21 53.02
C LEU A 853 6.91 36.00 53.90
N GLY A 854 7.18 36.01 55.20
CA GLY A 854 6.41 36.75 56.19
C GLY A 854 6.50 38.26 55.93
N ILE A 855 5.72 38.76 54.98
CA ILE A 855 5.39 40.18 54.91
C ILE A 855 4.42 40.40 56.06
N ASP A 856 4.95 40.86 57.19
CA ASP A 856 4.16 41.43 58.27
C ASP A 856 3.67 42.82 57.81
N PRO A 857 2.39 42.98 57.42
CA PRO A 857 1.87 44.26 56.94
C PRO A 857 1.81 45.31 58.06
N SER A 858 2.02 44.91 59.33
CA SER A 858 2.03 45.83 60.47
C SER A 858 3.36 46.61 60.62
N LEU A 859 4.42 46.20 59.93
CA LEU A 859 5.72 46.90 59.93
C LEU A 859 5.77 48.11 58.98
N GLY A 860 4.67 48.42 58.28
CA GLY A 860 4.50 49.58 57.41
C GLY A 860 3.96 50.85 58.08
N PHE A 861 3.77 50.88 59.40
CA PHE A 861 3.35 52.10 60.09
C PHE A 861 4.56 52.99 60.43
N PHE A 862 4.95 53.85 59.49
CA PHE A 862 5.58 55.11 59.90
C PHE A 862 4.50 55.94 60.59
N ASN A 863 4.60 56.04 61.91
CA ASN A 863 3.80 56.95 62.70
C ASN A 863 4.23 58.38 62.34
N LEU A 864 3.50 59.05 61.44
CA LEU A 864 3.66 60.49 61.25
C LEU A 864 3.18 61.17 62.53
N SER A 865 4.12 61.73 63.28
CA SER A 865 3.84 62.69 64.34
C SER A 865 3.02 63.84 63.76
N MET A 866 1.71 63.87 64.05
CA MET A 866 0.92 65.10 63.96
C MET A 866 1.28 65.94 65.18
N GLU A 867 2.39 66.68 65.10
CA GLU A 867 2.51 67.90 65.88
C GLU A 867 1.66 68.96 65.16
N ALA A 868 0.53 69.32 65.76
CA ALA A 868 -0.35 70.35 65.23
C ALA A 868 0.41 71.69 65.24
N VAL A 869 0.78 72.18 64.06
CA VAL A 869 1.27 73.56 63.90
C VAL A 869 0.05 74.48 63.97
N GLU A 870 -0.03 75.28 65.03
CA GLU A 870 -1.04 76.33 65.18
C GLU A 870 -0.92 77.36 64.05
N PRO A 871 -2.03 77.80 63.41
CA PRO A 871 -1.98 78.86 62.42
C PRO A 871 -1.81 80.23 63.09
N GLU A 872 -0.65 80.85 62.94
CA GLU A 872 -0.44 82.28 63.21
C GLU A 872 -1.15 83.13 62.13
N VAL A 873 -2.19 83.84 62.55
CA VAL A 873 -2.86 84.88 61.75
C VAL A 873 -2.02 86.16 61.79
N LYS A 874 -1.54 86.60 60.62
CA LYS A 874 -0.89 87.90 60.46
C LYS A 874 -1.79 88.84 59.65
N ASP A 875 -2.42 89.77 60.35
CA ASP A 875 -3.21 90.88 59.81
C ASP A 875 -2.40 91.75 58.84
N ILE A 876 -2.93 91.98 57.63
CA ILE A 876 -2.61 93.17 56.82
C ILE A 876 -3.89 93.75 56.18
N CYS A 877 -4.31 94.87 56.77
CA CYS A 877 -4.99 96.05 56.22
C CYS A 877 -6.41 95.96 55.63
N GLN A 878 -7.37 96.51 56.38
CA GLN A 878 -8.47 97.31 55.84
C GLN A 878 -8.02 98.76 55.60
N GLY A 879 -8.08 99.20 54.34
CA GLY A 879 -8.39 100.56 53.97
C GLY A 879 -9.89 100.67 53.66
N ASN A 880 -10.58 101.53 54.40
CA ASN A 880 -11.92 102.08 54.20
C ASN A 880 -12.97 101.27 53.42
N GLY A 881 -13.95 100.78 54.18
CA GLY A 881 -15.36 100.90 53.83
C GLY A 881 -15.87 100.02 52.69
N GLY A 882 -16.60 98.97 53.05
CA GLY A 882 -17.49 98.26 52.12
C GLY A 882 -16.87 97.03 51.49
N GLN A 883 -17.06 95.90 52.20
CA GLN A 883 -17.18 94.51 51.72
C GLN A 883 -16.42 94.12 50.44
N PRO A 884 -15.43 93.20 50.55
CA PRO A 884 -15.22 92.22 49.50
C PRO A 884 -15.31 90.79 50.03
N LYS A 885 -16.12 90.01 49.31
CA LYS A 885 -16.25 88.55 49.33
C LYS A 885 -14.88 87.86 49.43
N VAL A 886 -14.80 86.84 50.27
CA VAL A 886 -13.72 85.85 50.22
C VAL A 886 -14.25 84.67 49.40
N GLU A 887 -13.69 84.48 48.20
CA GLU A 887 -13.74 83.20 47.50
C GLU A 887 -12.79 82.23 48.23
N LEU A 888 -13.33 81.08 48.62
CA LEU A 888 -12.56 79.94 49.10
C LEU A 888 -11.97 79.23 47.88
N TYR A 889 -10.64 79.22 47.77
CA TYR A 889 -9.95 78.25 46.91
C TYR A 889 -9.60 77.04 47.76
N ASP A 890 -10.11 75.89 47.35
CA ASP A 890 -9.76 74.59 47.93
C ASP A 890 -8.28 74.30 47.63
N ILE A 891 -7.47 74.23 48.68
CA ILE A 891 -6.10 73.75 48.59
C ILE A 891 -6.22 72.23 48.61
N GLY A 892 -6.36 71.66 47.41
CA GLY A 892 -6.62 70.24 47.20
C GLY A 892 -5.76 69.36 48.09
N ARG A 893 -6.42 68.43 48.78
CA ARG A 893 -5.77 67.38 49.56
C ARG A 893 -4.97 66.49 48.60
N ALA A 894 -3.66 66.49 48.82
CA ALA A 894 -2.65 65.55 48.33
C ALA A 894 -3.14 64.15 47.88
N GLY A 895 -3.76 64.06 46.70
CA GLY A 895 -3.78 62.87 45.84
C GLY A 895 -4.18 61.55 46.49
N ILE A 896 -5.19 61.52 47.35
CA ILE A 896 -5.74 60.26 47.87
C ILE A 896 -6.99 59.92 47.05
N ALA A 897 -6.99 58.74 46.41
CA ALA A 897 -8.15 58.25 45.67
C ALA A 897 -9.34 58.01 46.62
N PRO A 898 -10.59 58.35 46.23
CA PRO A 898 -11.77 58.06 47.04
C PRO A 898 -11.95 56.55 47.21
N THR A 899 -12.41 56.13 48.39
CA THR A 899 -12.64 54.72 48.69
C THR A 899 -14.08 54.32 48.33
N PRO A 900 -14.38 53.02 48.13
CA PRO A 900 -15.71 52.55 47.70
C PRO A 900 -16.89 52.86 48.63
N HIS A 901 -16.67 53.59 49.72
CA HIS A 901 -17.68 54.00 50.70
C HIS A 901 -17.94 55.51 50.71
N ASP A 902 -17.26 56.29 49.87
CA ASP A 902 -17.55 57.72 49.72
C ASP A 902 -18.81 57.93 48.84
N PRO A 903 -19.69 58.89 49.19
CA PRO A 903 -20.89 59.17 48.41
C PRO A 903 -20.56 59.74 47.02
N PHE A 904 -21.20 59.20 45.98
CA PHE A 904 -21.05 59.56 44.57
C PHE A 904 -21.19 61.07 44.31
N ASP A 905 -20.20 61.67 43.64
CA ASP A 905 -20.23 63.04 43.09
C ASP A 905 -20.57 62.98 41.59
N PRO A 906 -21.67 63.60 41.12
CA PRO A 906 -22.19 63.43 39.75
C PRO A 906 -21.49 64.24 38.64
N ASP A 907 -20.38 64.93 38.89
CA ASP A 907 -19.78 65.88 37.92
C ASP A 907 -18.59 65.33 37.09
N PHE A 908 -18.36 64.01 37.03
CA PHE A 908 -17.32 63.45 36.13
C PHE A 908 -17.94 62.88 34.84
N VAL A 909 -18.00 63.72 33.80
CA VAL A 909 -18.42 63.37 32.43
C VAL A 909 -17.19 63.19 31.54
N GLU A 910 -17.15 62.07 30.80
CA GLU A 910 -16.20 61.77 29.72
C GLU A 910 -16.19 62.85 28.62
N SER A 911 -15.01 63.14 28.06
CA SER A 911 -14.90 63.66 26.69
C SER A 911 -13.75 62.99 25.94
N GLU A 912 -14.09 62.35 24.82
CA GLU A 912 -13.22 61.58 23.93
C GLU A 912 -12.23 62.41 23.08
N SER A 913 -11.09 61.77 22.75
CA SER A 913 -10.35 61.77 21.45
C SER A 913 -9.43 62.98 21.06
N PRO A 914 -8.48 62.84 20.09
CA PRO A 914 -7.76 61.68 19.56
C PRO A 914 -6.20 61.85 19.48
N ALA A 915 -5.54 60.80 18.98
CA ALA A 915 -4.09 60.60 18.82
C ALA A 915 -3.31 61.61 17.94
N SER A 916 -2.01 61.79 18.23
CA SER A 916 -0.99 62.09 17.22
C SER A 916 0.45 61.75 17.67
N GLU A 917 1.09 60.88 16.87
CA GLU A 917 2.51 60.81 16.48
C GLU A 917 3.63 61.09 17.50
N VAL A 918 4.36 60.02 17.83
CA VAL A 918 5.72 60.07 18.36
C VAL A 918 6.69 60.17 17.18
N ASN A 919 7.41 61.28 17.09
CA ASN A 919 8.61 61.38 16.28
C ASN A 919 9.80 61.83 17.12
N ALA A 920 10.93 61.18 16.85
CA ALA A 920 12.15 61.16 17.62
C ALA A 920 12.78 62.55 17.84
N LEU A 921 13.53 62.70 18.94
CA LEU A 921 14.91 63.21 18.95
C LEU A 921 15.59 63.01 20.31
N ARG A 922 16.85 62.62 20.22
CA ARG A 922 17.81 62.27 21.28
C ARG A 922 18.56 63.55 21.78
N PRO A 923 19.47 63.45 22.77
CA PRO A 923 19.48 64.25 24.01
C PRO A 923 20.58 65.33 24.07
N VAL A 924 20.48 66.29 25.00
CA VAL A 924 21.65 66.96 25.63
C VAL A 924 21.31 67.41 27.07
N PRO A 925 22.24 67.30 28.05
CA PRO A 925 21.96 67.34 29.49
C PRO A 925 22.41 68.65 30.18
N TYR A 926 21.84 68.99 31.34
CA TYR A 926 22.48 69.77 32.42
C TYR A 926 21.78 69.39 33.74
N ARG A 927 22.43 68.64 34.63
CA ARG A 927 23.37 69.02 35.71
C ARG A 927 22.76 69.95 36.77
N CYS A 928 22.78 69.42 37.99
CA CYS A 928 22.49 70.04 39.28
C CYS A 928 23.23 71.36 39.50
N ASP A 929 22.65 72.22 40.33
CA ASP A 929 23.23 72.62 41.63
C ASP A 929 22.23 73.51 42.39
N GLY A 930 22.15 73.31 43.72
CA GLY A 930 21.46 74.21 44.66
C GLY A 930 20.67 73.48 45.73
#